data_AF-A0A2H8TK19-F1
#
_entry.id   AF-A0A2H8TK19-F1
#
_cell.length_a   1.000
_cell.length_b   1.000
_cell.length_c   1.000
_cell.angle_alpha   90.00
_cell.angle_beta   90.00
_cell.angle_gamma   90.00
#
_symmetry.space_group_name_H-M   'P 1'
#
loop_
_entity.id
_entity.type
_entity.pdbx_description
1 polymer ?
#
loop_
_entity_poly.entity_id
_entity_poly.type
_entity_poly.pdbx_seq_one_letter_code
_entity_poly.pdbx_strand_id
1 'polypeptide(L)'
;MMFGDSKTQFIEQTRAARIERANDRKREQSIILVQSLVRGWLVRKRTRNLILQQFDEMFENINDLKPAITAYLSVKKFLIYWDEKQDRHRFEKLCRYIILSLECDSIKRSYISVALTSEHAVNWINHVKEILSICLSYLTKLQPKSLDDSSFLHTLLHMIVSFTSTSRWCAIHSNNSLQGLKPGLERLTENLIAHLLNKNVFDTMQALLITGLLGIKIYLKPVAMTAIMTICWRCLVLSNFSTNIFLLFVIKIYSIPLLVEHLISLSTKIIETFNSVNLLDKIMQLLNDQNQCDEIFHCLHPSWCLSLIANIVHLAELSAETGQFENNSTSVFIIGLTTFLDTIRVNVVKKHSNVSSVWHPELGWFTANSNCQCSPNIPPLKNQLIPLWCGTLCSKLLRCHLINALEQIPENQQVPSPPPKTNNPIAIIKKAFDLRLSNTSQSNYKLTGIHGTKVVAACNLYFTCLKTITQLRLDIITGLCYHEDTLYLLWRFLAFLDSHCGLKNLLDILEYDKNCNSGELRMLQLFCDSMSHYITILDDIEMYEQQKPFVMRDYILMSSFLNIFLYKGISQNLFNIQDTASSSYSLFRSCRTLLMVLYRRDCRRSFAPPGHWLIGDLKTSSFFNELKKGRKIYSVLNLFNS
;
A
#
# COMPACT_ATOMS: atom_id res chain seq x y z
N MET A 1 -86.28 -39.05 -34.05
CA MET A 1 -85.04 -38.75 -33.29
C MET A 1 -85.40 -38.14 -31.92
N MET A 2 -86.04 -38.88 -31.00
CA MET A 2 -86.44 -38.34 -29.67
C MET A 2 -86.20 -39.35 -28.53
N PHE A 3 -85.14 -40.16 -28.62
CA PHE A 3 -84.68 -41.04 -27.52
C PHE A 3 -83.24 -40.73 -27.07
N GLY A 4 -82.64 -39.64 -27.57
CA GLY A 4 -81.28 -39.21 -27.23
C GLY A 4 -81.18 -38.31 -25.99
N ASP A 5 -82.19 -37.45 -25.75
CA ASP A 5 -82.09 -36.34 -24.79
C ASP A 5 -82.24 -36.72 -23.31
N SER A 6 -83.01 -37.76 -22.97
CA SER A 6 -83.14 -38.18 -21.56
C SER A 6 -81.90 -38.91 -21.05
N LYS A 7 -81.21 -39.63 -21.94
CA LYS A 7 -79.97 -40.35 -21.63
C LYS A 7 -78.79 -39.39 -21.46
N THR A 8 -78.71 -38.35 -22.30
CA THR A 8 -77.70 -37.29 -22.16
C THR A 8 -77.93 -36.46 -20.89
N GLN A 9 -79.17 -36.07 -20.57
CA GLN A 9 -79.48 -35.40 -19.30
C GLN A 9 -79.12 -36.24 -18.07
N PHE A 10 -79.43 -37.54 -18.07
CA PHE A 10 -79.07 -38.44 -16.98
C PHE A 10 -77.55 -38.58 -16.81
N ILE A 11 -76.80 -38.67 -17.92
CA ILE A 11 -75.33 -38.73 -17.91
C ILE A 11 -74.74 -37.41 -17.39
N GLU A 12 -75.29 -36.26 -17.79
CA GLU A 12 -74.86 -34.95 -17.30
C GLU A 12 -75.13 -34.75 -15.82
N GLN A 13 -76.31 -35.13 -15.32
CA GLN A 13 -76.62 -35.11 -13.89
C GLN A 13 -75.70 -36.04 -13.08
N THR A 14 -75.41 -37.23 -13.60
CA THR A 14 -74.48 -38.18 -12.98
C THR A 14 -73.05 -37.62 -12.98
N ARG A 15 -72.64 -36.93 -14.05
CA ARG A 15 -71.34 -36.25 -14.14
C ARG A 15 -71.26 -35.07 -13.19
N ALA A 16 -72.29 -34.23 -13.10
CA ALA A 16 -72.39 -33.10 -12.18
C ALA A 16 -72.29 -33.57 -10.72
N ALA A 17 -73.06 -34.58 -10.33
CA ALA A 17 -73.00 -35.17 -8.99
C ALA A 17 -71.63 -35.82 -8.67
N ARG A 18 -70.93 -36.36 -9.68
CA ARG A 18 -69.54 -36.85 -9.51
C ARG A 18 -68.55 -35.70 -9.32
N ILE A 19 -68.70 -34.60 -10.07
CA ILE A 19 -67.86 -33.40 -9.94
C ILE A 19 -68.10 -32.74 -8.58
N GLU A 20 -69.35 -32.65 -8.13
CA GLU A 20 -69.72 -32.12 -6.81
C GLU A 20 -69.08 -32.94 -5.69
N ARG A 21 -69.23 -34.28 -5.71
CA ARG A 21 -68.54 -35.16 -4.75
C ARG A 21 -67.02 -35.05 -4.80
N ALA A 22 -66.44 -34.85 -5.99
CA ALA A 22 -65.00 -34.65 -6.12
C ALA A 22 -64.55 -33.30 -5.55
N ASN A 23 -65.37 -32.24 -5.74
CA ASN A 23 -65.12 -30.92 -5.17
C ASN A 23 -65.28 -30.92 -3.64
N ASP A 24 -66.26 -31.63 -3.09
CA ASP A 24 -66.43 -31.78 -1.65
C ASP A 24 -65.25 -32.51 -1.01
N ARG A 25 -64.79 -33.61 -1.63
CA ARG A 25 -63.57 -34.31 -1.18
C ARG A 25 -62.35 -33.40 -1.24
N LYS A 26 -62.18 -32.61 -2.30
CA LYS A 26 -61.10 -31.63 -2.41
C LYS A 26 -61.19 -30.55 -1.34
N ARG A 27 -62.40 -30.07 -1.04
CA ARG A 27 -62.64 -29.06 0.00
C ARG A 27 -62.30 -29.60 1.38
N GLU A 28 -62.74 -30.81 1.70
CA GLU A 28 -62.44 -31.49 2.95
C GLU A 28 -60.93 -31.72 3.12
N GLN A 29 -60.26 -32.25 2.09
CA GLN A 29 -58.80 -32.43 2.09
C GLN A 29 -58.06 -31.10 2.27
N SER A 30 -58.52 -30.03 1.60
CA SER A 30 -57.94 -28.70 1.73
C SER A 30 -58.11 -28.15 3.14
N ILE A 31 -59.28 -28.33 3.77
CA ILE A 31 -59.55 -27.92 5.16
C ILE A 31 -58.64 -28.69 6.13
N ILE A 32 -58.51 -30.00 5.99
CA ILE A 32 -57.63 -30.83 6.84
C ILE A 32 -56.18 -30.35 6.72
N LEU A 33 -55.72 -30.08 5.49
CA LEU A 33 -54.37 -29.58 5.24
C LEU A 33 -54.15 -28.23 5.91
N VAL A 34 -55.05 -27.26 5.74
CA VAL A 34 -54.98 -25.95 6.41
C VAL A 34 -54.97 -26.11 7.93
N GLN A 35 -55.87 -26.93 8.49
CA GLN A 35 -55.92 -27.18 9.93
C GLN A 35 -54.63 -27.79 10.46
N SER A 36 -54.04 -28.75 9.75
CA SER A 36 -52.77 -29.38 10.15
C SER A 36 -51.61 -28.38 10.14
N LEU A 37 -51.55 -27.52 9.12
CA LEU A 37 -50.54 -26.45 9.01
C LEU A 37 -50.69 -25.42 10.12
N VAL A 38 -51.92 -24.98 10.42
CA VAL A 38 -52.21 -24.01 11.49
C VAL A 38 -51.87 -24.60 12.86
N ARG A 39 -52.26 -25.85 13.15
CA ARG A 39 -51.90 -26.53 14.40
C ARG A 39 -50.38 -26.64 14.56
N GLY A 40 -49.68 -27.06 13.50
CA GLY A 40 -48.22 -27.13 13.50
C GLY A 40 -47.55 -25.77 13.71
N TRP A 41 -48.08 -24.71 13.09
CA TRP A 41 -47.60 -23.34 13.28
C TRP A 41 -47.82 -22.85 14.72
N LEU A 42 -49.00 -23.10 15.31
CA LEU A 42 -49.31 -22.72 16.71
C LEU A 42 -48.38 -23.41 17.70
N VAL A 43 -48.11 -24.72 17.52
CA VAL A 43 -47.18 -25.47 18.38
C VAL A 43 -45.78 -24.91 18.24
N ARG A 44 -45.25 -24.72 17.03
CA ARG A 44 -43.92 -24.11 16.82
C ARG A 44 -43.80 -22.73 17.46
N LYS A 45 -44.85 -21.90 17.37
CA LYS A 45 -44.91 -20.58 17.99
C LYS A 45 -44.89 -20.66 19.53
N ARG A 46 -45.68 -21.57 20.12
CA ARG A 46 -45.65 -21.81 21.58
C ARG A 46 -44.29 -22.31 22.05
N THR A 47 -43.71 -23.29 21.36
CA THR A 47 -42.39 -23.84 21.71
C THR A 47 -41.31 -22.77 21.62
N ARG A 48 -41.31 -21.94 20.57
CA ARG A 48 -40.41 -20.80 20.44
C ARG A 48 -40.54 -19.85 21.63
N ASN A 49 -41.76 -19.44 21.96
CA ASN A 49 -41.99 -18.51 23.07
C ASN A 49 -41.53 -19.08 24.41
N LEU A 50 -41.81 -20.37 24.67
CA LEU A 50 -41.37 -21.04 25.89
C LEU A 50 -39.84 -21.08 26.00
N ILE A 51 -39.14 -21.39 24.92
CA ILE A 51 -37.68 -21.43 24.88
C ILE A 51 -37.09 -20.03 25.09
N LEU A 52 -37.67 -19.00 24.48
CA LEU A 52 -37.25 -17.61 24.67
C LEU A 52 -37.48 -17.14 26.11
N GLN A 53 -38.61 -17.51 26.74
CA GLN A 53 -38.87 -17.21 28.14
C GLN A 53 -37.87 -17.91 29.07
N GLN A 54 -37.62 -19.20 28.86
CA GLN A 54 -36.60 -19.95 29.62
C GLN A 54 -35.21 -19.34 29.48
N PHE A 55 -34.88 -18.83 28.29
CA PHE A 55 -33.62 -18.11 28.06
C PHE A 55 -33.60 -16.78 28.85
N ASP A 56 -34.66 -15.98 28.75
CA ASP A 56 -34.74 -14.68 29.42
C ASP A 56 -34.66 -14.81 30.95
N GLU A 57 -35.36 -15.78 31.54
CA GLU A 57 -35.27 -16.13 32.98
C GLU A 57 -33.87 -16.61 33.37
N MET A 58 -33.16 -17.25 32.44
CA MET A 58 -31.85 -17.80 32.73
C MET A 58 -30.77 -16.74 32.85
N PHE A 59 -30.85 -15.74 31.96
CA PHE A 59 -29.86 -14.68 31.80
C PHE A 59 -30.40 -13.32 32.28
N GLU A 60 -31.42 -13.32 33.14
CA GLU A 60 -31.98 -12.11 33.74
C GLU A 60 -30.92 -11.32 34.51
N ASN A 61 -30.20 -12.01 35.41
CA ASN A 61 -29.04 -11.47 36.11
C ASN A 61 -27.74 -12.08 35.56
N ILE A 62 -27.05 -11.32 34.71
CA ILE A 62 -25.82 -11.76 34.04
C ILE A 62 -24.68 -12.03 35.06
N ASN A 63 -24.70 -11.39 36.23
CA ASN A 63 -23.68 -11.55 37.26
C ASN A 63 -23.83 -12.86 38.05
N ASP A 64 -25.01 -13.49 38.00
CA ASP A 64 -25.25 -14.79 38.64
C ASP A 64 -24.87 -15.93 37.70
N LEU A 65 -23.59 -16.33 37.77
CA LEU A 65 -23.03 -17.37 36.91
C LEU A 65 -23.54 -18.77 37.32
N LYS A 66 -24.41 -19.33 36.49
CA LYS A 66 -24.96 -20.69 36.59
C LYS A 66 -23.94 -21.74 36.12
N PRO A 67 -24.13 -23.03 36.46
CA PRO A 67 -23.25 -24.09 35.97
C PRO A 67 -23.14 -24.09 34.44
N ALA A 68 -21.91 -24.20 33.92
CA ALA A 68 -21.62 -23.99 32.50
C ALA A 68 -22.42 -24.91 31.56
N ILE A 69 -22.66 -26.16 31.98
CA ILE A 69 -23.48 -27.13 31.22
C ILE A 69 -24.93 -26.66 31.09
N THR A 70 -25.51 -26.12 32.17
CA THR A 70 -26.90 -25.62 32.16
C THR A 70 -27.05 -24.41 31.24
N ALA A 71 -26.07 -23.50 31.27
CA ALA A 71 -26.00 -22.38 30.35
C ALA A 71 -25.88 -22.90 28.91
N TYR A 72 -24.91 -23.77 28.62
CA TYR A 72 -24.67 -24.34 27.28
C TYR A 72 -25.93 -24.97 26.67
N LEU A 73 -26.64 -25.84 27.41
CA LEU A 73 -27.85 -26.51 26.90
C LEU A 73 -28.96 -25.51 26.55
N SER A 74 -29.03 -24.41 27.27
CA SER A 74 -30.07 -23.40 27.12
C SER A 74 -29.78 -22.46 25.97
N VAL A 75 -28.51 -22.09 25.80
CA VAL A 75 -28.03 -21.36 24.62
C VAL A 75 -28.20 -22.22 23.36
N LYS A 76 -27.89 -23.51 23.44
CA LYS A 76 -28.11 -24.44 22.32
C LYS A 76 -29.57 -24.47 21.86
N LYS A 77 -30.53 -24.46 22.79
CA LYS A 77 -31.97 -24.39 22.45
C LYS A 77 -32.35 -23.03 21.87
N PHE A 78 -31.82 -21.95 22.42
CA PHE A 78 -32.05 -20.58 21.96
C PHE A 78 -31.61 -20.40 20.49
N LEU A 79 -30.41 -20.86 20.13
CA LEU A 79 -29.87 -20.71 18.77
C LEU A 79 -30.72 -21.38 17.68
N ILE A 80 -31.49 -22.44 18.01
CA ILE A 80 -32.41 -23.10 17.05
C ILE A 80 -33.52 -22.15 16.58
N TYR A 81 -33.96 -21.23 17.43
CA TYR A 81 -35.07 -20.30 17.16
C TYR A 81 -34.63 -18.84 17.09
N TRP A 82 -33.33 -18.60 17.08
CA TRP A 82 -32.73 -17.28 17.04
C TRP A 82 -33.10 -16.56 15.75
N ASP A 83 -33.53 -15.30 15.89
CA ASP A 83 -33.77 -14.39 14.78
C ASP A 83 -32.88 -13.15 14.90
N GLU A 84 -32.11 -12.89 13.84
CA GLU A 84 -31.11 -11.81 13.85
C GLU A 84 -31.70 -10.42 14.14
N LYS A 85 -32.94 -10.15 13.71
CA LYS A 85 -33.58 -8.84 13.86
C LYS A 85 -34.24 -8.69 15.22
N GLN A 86 -34.88 -9.75 15.72
CA GLN A 86 -35.67 -9.71 16.96
C GLN A 86 -34.81 -9.95 18.21
N ASP A 87 -33.77 -10.75 18.10
CA ASP A 87 -33.03 -11.26 19.26
C ASP A 87 -31.67 -10.56 19.48
N ARG A 88 -31.44 -9.39 18.87
CA ARG A 88 -30.20 -8.60 19.04
C ARG A 88 -29.83 -8.38 20.51
N HIS A 89 -30.76 -7.90 21.32
CA HIS A 89 -30.49 -7.63 22.75
C HIS A 89 -30.27 -8.91 23.56
N ARG A 90 -30.98 -9.99 23.25
CA ARG A 90 -30.77 -11.31 23.89
C ARG A 90 -29.38 -11.84 23.58
N PHE A 91 -28.95 -11.71 22.33
CA PHE A 91 -27.62 -12.11 21.89
C PHE A 91 -26.52 -11.26 22.52
N GLU A 92 -26.72 -9.95 22.65
CA GLU A 92 -25.78 -9.10 23.39
C GLU A 92 -25.63 -9.52 24.86
N LYS A 93 -26.75 -9.80 25.55
CA LYS A 93 -26.73 -10.32 26.93
C LYS A 93 -25.98 -11.66 27.01
N LEU A 94 -26.21 -12.55 26.05
CA LEU A 94 -25.51 -13.82 25.94
C LEU A 94 -23.99 -13.63 25.83
N CYS A 95 -23.54 -12.77 24.93
CA CYS A 95 -22.10 -12.49 24.76
C CYS A 95 -21.49 -11.95 26.05
N ARG A 96 -22.16 -11.01 26.73
CA ARG A 96 -21.70 -10.47 28.02
C ARG A 96 -21.61 -11.57 29.09
N TYR A 97 -22.61 -12.45 29.18
CA TYR A 97 -22.60 -13.58 30.10
C TYR A 97 -21.43 -14.53 29.84
N ILE A 98 -21.20 -14.91 28.58
CA ILE A 98 -20.12 -15.83 28.23
C ILE A 98 -18.77 -15.21 28.55
N ILE A 99 -18.56 -13.93 28.24
CA ILE A 99 -17.32 -13.20 28.58
C ILE A 99 -17.08 -13.26 30.09
N LEU A 100 -18.07 -12.89 30.91
CA LEU A 100 -17.94 -12.92 32.38
C LEU A 100 -17.70 -14.33 32.91
N SER A 101 -18.30 -15.33 32.29
CA SER A 101 -18.09 -16.75 32.60
C SER A 101 -16.64 -17.18 32.30
N LEU A 102 -16.04 -16.73 31.20
CA LEU A 102 -14.65 -17.04 30.86
C LEU A 102 -13.64 -16.40 31.83
N GLU A 103 -13.96 -15.20 32.33
CA GLU A 103 -13.12 -14.47 33.30
C GLU A 103 -13.31 -14.95 34.76
N CYS A 104 -14.19 -15.92 35.00
CA CYS A 104 -14.41 -16.53 36.32
C CYS A 104 -13.37 -17.61 36.64
N ASP A 105 -12.90 -17.67 37.89
CA ASP A 105 -11.94 -18.69 38.37
C ASP A 105 -12.56 -20.09 38.56
N SER A 106 -13.88 -20.16 38.72
CA SER A 106 -14.56 -21.43 39.00
C SER A 106 -14.72 -22.26 37.74
N ILE A 107 -14.07 -23.44 37.71
CA ILE A 107 -14.20 -24.40 36.60
C ILE A 107 -15.67 -24.72 36.32
N LYS A 108 -16.49 -24.98 37.35
CA LYS A 108 -17.90 -25.36 37.18
C LYS A 108 -18.75 -24.28 36.50
N ARG A 109 -18.35 -23.02 36.62
CA ARG A 109 -19.09 -21.85 36.11
C ARG A 109 -18.49 -21.31 34.82
N SER A 110 -17.25 -21.65 34.51
CA SER A 110 -16.59 -21.17 33.30
C SER A 110 -17.08 -21.89 32.04
N TYR A 111 -17.47 -21.14 31.02
CA TYR A 111 -18.08 -21.67 29.80
C TYR A 111 -17.19 -22.67 29.07
N ILE A 112 -15.86 -22.52 29.21
CA ILE A 112 -14.85 -23.42 28.64
C ILE A 112 -14.88 -24.83 29.27
N SER A 113 -15.41 -24.98 30.49
CA SER A 113 -15.44 -26.28 31.18
C SER A 113 -16.27 -27.33 30.44
N VAL A 114 -17.26 -26.91 29.65
CA VAL A 114 -18.04 -27.81 28.80
C VAL A 114 -17.16 -28.46 27.72
N ALA A 115 -16.12 -27.77 27.25
CA ALA A 115 -15.15 -28.31 26.31
C ALA A 115 -14.23 -29.36 26.95
N LEU A 116 -14.07 -29.35 28.28
CA LEU A 116 -13.25 -30.30 29.03
C LEU A 116 -13.97 -31.63 29.27
N THR A 117 -15.29 -31.68 29.12
CA THR A 117 -16.09 -32.90 29.24
C THR A 117 -16.12 -33.64 27.91
N SER A 118 -15.63 -34.89 27.88
CA SER A 118 -15.52 -35.72 26.67
C SER A 118 -16.84 -35.87 25.91
N GLU A 119 -17.97 -35.97 26.61
CA GLU A 119 -19.31 -36.12 26.02
C GLU A 119 -19.79 -34.90 25.23
N HIS A 120 -19.30 -33.70 25.55
CA HIS A 120 -19.82 -32.44 25.01
C HIS A 120 -18.79 -31.65 24.20
N ALA A 121 -17.51 -32.00 24.27
CA ALA A 121 -16.41 -31.26 23.65
C ALA A 121 -16.65 -30.92 22.17
N VAL A 122 -16.95 -31.91 21.33
CA VAL A 122 -17.15 -31.70 19.87
C VAL A 122 -18.38 -30.83 19.58
N ASN A 123 -19.49 -31.11 20.28
CA ASN A 123 -20.73 -30.34 20.12
C ASN A 123 -20.58 -28.90 20.62
N TRP A 124 -19.75 -28.68 21.64
CA TRP A 124 -19.44 -27.36 22.15
C TRP A 124 -18.57 -26.57 21.18
N ILE A 125 -17.58 -27.19 20.52
CA ILE A 125 -16.75 -26.52 19.50
C ILE A 125 -17.63 -26.01 18.35
N ASN A 126 -18.53 -26.85 17.83
CA ASN A 126 -19.46 -26.45 16.76
C ASN A 126 -20.41 -25.34 17.22
N HIS A 127 -20.86 -25.40 18.47
CA HIS A 127 -21.70 -24.37 19.07
C HIS A 127 -20.98 -23.01 19.19
N VAL A 128 -19.73 -22.99 19.63
CA VAL A 128 -18.94 -21.75 19.68
C VAL A 128 -18.67 -21.22 18.27
N LYS A 129 -18.39 -22.10 17.29
CA LYS A 129 -18.25 -21.69 15.88
C LYS A 129 -19.52 -21.02 15.33
N GLU A 130 -20.69 -21.52 15.70
CA GLU A 130 -21.99 -20.91 15.34
C GLU A 130 -22.13 -19.51 15.97
N ILE A 131 -21.88 -19.38 17.28
CA ILE A 131 -21.91 -18.09 17.99
C ILE A 131 -20.94 -17.08 17.35
N LEU A 132 -19.69 -17.49 17.07
CA LEU A 132 -18.70 -16.62 16.43
C LEU A 132 -19.12 -16.20 15.01
N SER A 133 -19.80 -17.09 14.27
CA SER A 133 -20.36 -16.74 12.95
C SER A 133 -21.45 -15.67 13.06
N ILE A 134 -22.31 -15.76 14.07
CA ILE A 134 -23.32 -14.73 14.37
C ILE A 134 -22.65 -13.42 14.81
N CYS A 135 -21.55 -13.48 15.57
CA CYS A 135 -20.79 -12.28 15.92
C CYS A 135 -20.28 -11.56 14.66
N LEU A 136 -19.72 -12.29 13.69
CA LEU A 136 -19.28 -11.71 12.42
C LEU A 136 -20.45 -11.13 11.61
N SER A 137 -21.61 -11.79 11.58
CA SER A 137 -22.77 -11.29 10.85
C SER A 137 -23.30 -9.97 11.42
N TYR A 138 -23.33 -9.81 12.74
CA TYR A 138 -23.65 -8.53 13.35
C TYR A 138 -22.58 -7.48 13.10
N LEU A 139 -21.30 -7.83 13.26
CA LEU A 139 -20.18 -6.88 13.05
C LEU A 139 -20.17 -6.27 11.64
N THR A 140 -20.54 -7.02 10.61
CA THR A 140 -20.62 -6.48 9.24
C THR A 140 -21.71 -5.40 9.06
N LYS A 141 -22.73 -5.36 9.93
CA LYS A 141 -23.88 -4.46 9.82
C LYS A 141 -23.82 -3.26 10.77
N LEU A 142 -23.05 -3.37 11.85
CA LEU A 142 -22.96 -2.33 12.89
C LEU A 142 -22.26 -1.08 12.38
N GLN A 143 -22.78 0.08 12.77
CA GLN A 143 -22.16 1.37 12.45
C GLN A 143 -21.51 1.97 13.72
N PRO A 144 -20.19 2.21 13.73
CA PRO A 144 -19.49 2.75 14.91
C PRO A 144 -19.99 4.13 15.38
N LYS A 145 -20.79 4.82 14.56
CA LYS A 145 -21.33 6.17 14.83
C LYS A 145 -22.41 6.19 15.92
N SER A 146 -23.20 5.13 16.02
CA SER A 146 -24.28 5.02 17.01
C SER A 146 -23.74 4.54 18.36
N LEU A 147 -24.20 5.13 19.47
CA LEU A 147 -23.74 4.77 20.82
C LEU A 147 -24.09 3.32 21.17
N ASP A 148 -25.33 2.89 20.88
CA ASP A 148 -25.79 1.52 21.14
C ASP A 148 -25.06 0.49 20.27
N ASP A 149 -24.74 0.86 19.02
CA ASP A 149 -23.95 0.01 18.14
C ASP A 149 -22.49 -0.06 18.60
N SER A 150 -21.94 1.01 19.19
CA SER A 150 -20.57 1.05 19.70
C SER A 150 -20.37 0.12 20.91
N SER A 151 -21.31 0.10 21.86
CA SER A 151 -21.26 -0.83 22.99
C SER A 151 -21.41 -2.29 22.57
N PHE A 152 -22.31 -2.55 21.61
CA PHE A 152 -22.51 -3.90 21.10
C PHE A 152 -21.31 -4.38 20.28
N LEU A 153 -20.75 -3.51 19.43
CA LEU A 153 -19.51 -3.77 18.69
C LEU A 153 -18.37 -4.14 19.63
N HIS A 154 -18.19 -3.40 20.72
CA HIS A 154 -17.15 -3.72 21.71
C HIS A 154 -17.38 -5.09 22.35
N THR A 155 -18.62 -5.41 22.71
CA THR A 155 -19.00 -6.72 23.27
C THR A 155 -18.68 -7.86 22.30
N LEU A 156 -19.03 -7.71 21.02
CA LEU A 156 -18.78 -8.73 19.99
C LEU A 156 -17.27 -8.91 19.72
N LEU A 157 -16.51 -7.82 19.60
CA LEU A 157 -15.06 -7.89 19.45
C LEU A 157 -14.41 -8.55 20.66
N HIS A 158 -14.84 -8.21 21.88
CA HIS A 158 -14.33 -8.83 23.10
C HIS A 158 -14.63 -10.33 23.15
N MET A 159 -15.82 -10.74 22.68
CA MET A 159 -16.18 -12.15 22.59
C MET A 159 -15.25 -12.92 21.64
N ILE A 160 -14.99 -12.38 20.44
CA ILE A 160 -14.08 -13.01 19.47
C ILE A 160 -12.65 -13.06 20.03
N VAL A 161 -12.15 -11.99 20.63
CA VAL A 161 -10.81 -11.96 21.24
C VAL A 161 -10.68 -12.96 22.39
N SER A 162 -11.74 -13.14 23.19
CA SER A 162 -11.75 -14.06 24.33
C SER A 162 -11.71 -15.53 23.92
N PHE A 163 -12.27 -15.90 22.77
CA PHE A 163 -12.21 -17.28 22.25
C PHE A 163 -11.01 -17.57 21.35
N THR A 164 -10.29 -16.55 20.89
CA THR A 164 -9.12 -16.70 20.03
C THR A 164 -7.80 -16.65 20.82
N SER A 165 -7.84 -16.70 22.16
CA SER A 165 -6.67 -16.87 23.02
C SER A 165 -7.06 -17.45 24.38
N THR A 166 -6.18 -18.27 24.94
CA THR A 166 -6.31 -18.86 26.29
C THR A 166 -6.00 -17.87 27.42
N SER A 167 -5.48 -16.67 27.11
CA SER A 167 -4.98 -15.70 28.09
C SER A 167 -6.04 -15.22 29.10
N ARG A 168 -7.30 -15.11 28.69
CA ARG A 168 -8.39 -14.60 29.55
C ARG A 168 -9.20 -15.70 30.24
N TRP A 169 -8.81 -16.97 30.09
CA TRP A 169 -9.54 -18.08 30.68
C TRP A 169 -9.07 -18.32 32.12
N CYS A 170 -9.57 -17.50 33.05
CA CYS A 170 -9.11 -17.47 34.45
C CYS A 170 -9.17 -18.85 35.12
N ALA A 171 -10.26 -19.61 34.91
CA ALA A 171 -10.43 -20.96 35.45
C ALA A 171 -9.29 -21.94 35.09
N ILE A 172 -8.55 -21.71 34.00
CA ILE A 172 -7.43 -22.59 33.60
C ILE A 172 -6.12 -22.12 34.20
N HIS A 173 -5.88 -20.80 34.28
CA HIS A 173 -4.65 -20.26 34.88
C HIS A 173 -4.64 -20.42 36.40
N SER A 174 -5.79 -20.26 37.06
CA SER A 174 -5.93 -20.35 38.52
C SER A 174 -5.80 -21.78 39.06
N ASN A 175 -5.88 -22.81 38.19
CA ASN A 175 -5.82 -24.22 38.58
C ASN A 175 -4.58 -24.90 38.01
N ASN A 176 -3.55 -25.10 38.84
CA ASN A 176 -2.27 -25.71 38.45
C ASN A 176 -2.41 -27.11 37.81
N SER A 177 -3.43 -27.88 38.17
CA SER A 177 -3.69 -29.21 37.59
C SER A 177 -4.14 -29.17 36.12
N LEU A 178 -4.70 -28.06 35.66
CA LEU A 178 -5.20 -27.89 34.28
C LEU A 178 -4.16 -27.28 33.34
N GLN A 179 -2.99 -26.88 33.84
CA GLN A 179 -1.93 -26.30 33.01
C GLN A 179 -1.41 -27.28 31.94
N GLY A 180 -1.43 -28.59 32.22
CA GLY A 180 -1.06 -29.61 31.23
C GLY A 180 -2.01 -29.69 30.01
N LEU A 181 -3.23 -29.15 30.13
CA LEU A 181 -4.22 -29.10 29.03
C LEU A 181 -4.08 -27.85 28.16
N LYS A 182 -3.24 -26.89 28.56
CA LYS A 182 -3.03 -25.62 27.84
C LYS A 182 -2.68 -25.82 26.36
N PRO A 183 -1.78 -26.73 25.96
CA PRO A 183 -1.48 -26.95 24.54
C PRO A 183 -2.68 -27.47 23.73
N GLY A 184 -3.51 -28.34 24.32
CA GLY A 184 -4.72 -28.84 23.67
C GLY A 184 -5.78 -27.75 23.50
N LEU A 185 -5.85 -26.84 24.47
CA LEU A 185 -6.73 -25.68 24.45
C LEU A 185 -6.25 -24.59 23.48
N GLU A 186 -4.95 -24.40 23.33
CA GLU A 186 -4.38 -23.54 22.28
C GLU A 186 -4.75 -24.07 20.89
N ARG A 187 -4.63 -25.39 20.64
CA ARG A 187 -5.13 -26.02 19.40
C ARG A 187 -6.64 -25.82 19.18
N LEU A 188 -7.42 -25.78 20.25
CA LEU A 188 -8.85 -25.44 20.15
C LEU A 188 -9.02 -23.98 19.69
N THR A 189 -8.27 -23.03 20.24
CA THR A 189 -8.31 -21.63 19.77
C THR A 189 -7.86 -21.50 18.31
N GLU A 190 -6.85 -22.26 17.88
CA GLU A 190 -6.40 -22.34 16.48
C GLU A 190 -7.54 -22.82 15.56
N ASN A 191 -8.29 -23.84 15.96
CA ASN A 191 -9.45 -24.34 15.22
C ASN A 191 -10.56 -23.28 15.10
N LEU A 192 -10.79 -22.50 16.16
CA LEU A 192 -11.75 -21.38 16.12
C LEU A 192 -11.26 -20.25 15.20
N ILE A 193 -9.97 -19.90 15.22
CA ILE A 193 -9.38 -18.92 14.31
C ILE A 193 -9.46 -19.40 12.85
N ALA A 194 -9.21 -20.68 12.58
CA ALA A 194 -9.37 -21.28 11.25
C ALA A 194 -10.82 -21.20 10.76
N HIS A 195 -11.79 -21.38 11.66
CA HIS A 195 -13.21 -21.16 11.32
C HIS A 195 -13.53 -19.71 10.97
N LEU A 196 -12.95 -18.74 11.69
CA LEU A 196 -13.10 -17.31 11.37
C LEU A 196 -12.52 -16.97 9.98
N LEU A 197 -11.37 -17.55 9.64
CA LEU A 197 -10.77 -17.42 8.30
C LEU A 197 -11.72 -17.93 7.21
N ASN A 198 -12.33 -19.11 7.40
CA ASN A 198 -13.33 -19.67 6.48
C ASN A 198 -14.62 -18.84 6.38
N LYS A 199 -14.85 -17.92 7.32
CA LYS A 199 -15.99 -16.98 7.34
C LYS A 199 -15.60 -15.57 6.91
N ASN A 200 -14.47 -15.42 6.21
CA ASN A 200 -13.98 -14.15 5.66
C ASN A 200 -13.86 -13.03 6.72
N VAL A 201 -13.29 -13.35 7.87
CA VAL A 201 -13.09 -12.37 8.96
C VAL A 201 -12.40 -11.08 8.50
N PHE A 202 -11.48 -11.14 7.53
CA PHE A 202 -10.83 -9.95 6.97
C PHE A 202 -11.82 -8.99 6.28
N ASP A 203 -12.85 -9.49 5.58
CA ASP A 203 -13.88 -8.63 4.98
C ASP A 203 -14.72 -7.93 6.06
N THR A 204 -15.04 -8.64 7.15
CA THR A 204 -15.74 -8.05 8.30
C THR A 204 -14.90 -6.97 8.97
N MET A 205 -13.62 -7.25 9.24
CA MET A 205 -12.71 -6.28 9.87
C MET A 205 -12.46 -5.07 8.96
N GLN A 206 -12.31 -5.30 7.65
CA GLN A 206 -12.20 -4.24 6.65
C GLN A 206 -13.42 -3.31 6.70
N ALA A 207 -14.65 -3.85 6.68
CA ALA A 207 -15.87 -3.05 6.74
C ALA A 207 -15.95 -2.18 8.01
N LEU A 208 -15.56 -2.72 9.17
CA LEU A 208 -15.50 -1.97 10.42
C LEU A 208 -14.46 -0.85 10.40
N LEU A 209 -13.26 -1.13 9.88
CA LEU A 209 -12.19 -0.13 9.78
C LEU A 209 -12.56 0.99 8.81
N ILE A 210 -13.15 0.66 7.65
CA ILE A 210 -13.67 1.64 6.69
C ILE A 210 -14.72 2.54 7.37
N THR A 211 -15.73 1.95 8.01
CA THR A 211 -16.82 2.72 8.62
C THR A 211 -16.39 3.50 9.86
N GLY A 212 -15.35 3.04 10.57
CA GLY A 212 -14.85 3.63 11.80
C GLY A 212 -13.74 4.68 11.61
N LEU A 213 -12.93 4.56 10.56
CA LEU A 213 -11.74 5.39 10.30
C LEU A 213 -11.96 6.37 9.14
N LEU A 214 -12.66 5.97 8.07
CA LEU A 214 -12.83 6.82 6.89
C LEU A 214 -13.94 7.85 7.11
N GLY A 215 -13.55 9.06 7.50
CA GLY A 215 -14.43 10.21 7.66
C GLY A 215 -13.72 11.38 8.35
N ILE A 216 -14.39 12.54 8.39
CA ILE A 216 -13.85 13.74 9.08
C ILE A 216 -13.65 13.48 10.58
N LYS A 217 -14.51 12.65 11.17
CA LYS A 217 -14.43 12.25 12.57
C LYS A 217 -14.17 10.75 12.65
N ILE A 218 -13.16 10.38 13.44
CA ILE A 218 -12.85 8.99 13.77
C ILE A 218 -13.83 8.52 14.85
N TYR A 219 -14.52 7.42 14.59
CA TYR A 219 -15.52 6.84 15.51
C TYR A 219 -14.99 5.63 16.28
N LEU A 220 -13.95 4.97 15.76
CA LEU A 220 -13.38 3.78 16.36
C LEU A 220 -12.53 4.15 17.60
N LYS A 221 -12.83 3.52 18.73
CA LYS A 221 -12.09 3.71 19.99
C LYS A 221 -10.81 2.86 20.03
N PRO A 222 -9.77 3.26 20.80
CA PRO A 222 -8.51 2.51 20.98
C PRO A 222 -8.67 1.01 21.25
N VAL A 223 -9.60 0.66 22.14
CA VAL A 223 -9.84 -0.75 22.53
C VAL A 223 -10.41 -1.56 21.36
N ALA A 224 -11.32 -0.98 20.58
CA ALA A 224 -11.88 -1.64 19.40
C ALA A 224 -10.83 -1.79 18.29
N MET A 225 -10.01 -0.76 18.05
CA MET A 225 -8.89 -0.82 17.10
C MET A 225 -7.91 -1.93 17.47
N THR A 226 -7.50 -1.99 18.73
CA THR A 226 -6.59 -3.03 19.24
C THR A 226 -7.19 -4.42 19.07
N ALA A 227 -8.48 -4.59 19.37
CA ALA A 227 -9.16 -5.88 19.21
C ALA A 227 -9.23 -6.33 17.75
N ILE A 228 -9.61 -5.44 16.82
CA ILE A 228 -9.66 -5.72 15.38
C ILE A 228 -8.28 -6.18 14.87
N MET A 229 -7.24 -5.40 15.18
CA MET A 229 -5.88 -5.71 14.73
C MET A 229 -5.34 -6.99 15.39
N THR A 230 -5.67 -7.25 16.64
CA THR A 230 -5.30 -8.50 17.33
C THR A 230 -5.94 -9.71 16.66
N ILE A 231 -7.19 -9.62 16.24
CA ILE A 231 -7.87 -10.71 15.51
C ILE A 231 -7.18 -10.95 14.16
N CYS A 232 -6.95 -9.90 13.37
CA CYS A 232 -6.22 -9.99 12.11
C CYS A 232 -4.82 -10.58 12.28
N TRP A 233 -4.11 -10.17 13.34
CA TRP A 233 -2.77 -10.67 13.64
C TRP A 233 -2.78 -12.16 13.99
N ARG A 234 -3.72 -12.61 14.83
CA ARG A 234 -3.85 -14.04 15.18
C ARG A 234 -4.12 -14.90 13.95
N CYS A 235 -4.89 -14.40 12.98
CA CYS A 235 -5.11 -15.06 11.70
C CYS A 235 -3.81 -15.24 10.89
N LEU A 236 -2.92 -14.23 10.89
CA LEU A 236 -1.61 -14.30 10.22
C LEU A 236 -0.64 -15.25 10.91
N VAL A 237 -0.61 -15.23 12.25
CA VAL A 237 0.25 -16.12 13.04
C VAL A 237 -0.17 -17.57 12.85
N LEU A 238 -1.47 -17.87 12.90
CA LEU A 238 -1.99 -19.22 12.66
C LEU A 238 -1.56 -19.77 11.29
N SER A 239 -1.61 -18.93 10.26
CA SER A 239 -1.25 -19.35 8.89
C SER A 239 0.25 -19.37 8.63
N ASN A 240 1.08 -19.04 9.63
CA ASN A 240 2.52 -18.81 9.48
C ASN A 240 2.85 -17.85 8.33
N PHE A 241 2.03 -16.82 8.14
CA PHE A 241 2.17 -15.87 7.03
C PHE A 241 2.14 -16.52 5.64
N SER A 242 1.29 -17.53 5.43
CA SER A 242 1.07 -18.10 4.10
C SER A 242 0.72 -17.02 3.08
N THR A 243 1.27 -17.12 1.86
CA THR A 243 1.18 -16.06 0.83
C THR A 243 -0.25 -15.60 0.60
N ASN A 244 -1.21 -16.52 0.47
CA ASN A 244 -2.61 -16.18 0.20
C ASN A 244 -3.26 -15.38 1.36
N ILE A 245 -3.02 -15.79 2.61
CA ILE A 245 -3.62 -15.14 3.78
C ILE A 245 -2.92 -13.80 4.04
N PHE A 246 -1.61 -13.73 3.81
CA PHE A 246 -0.84 -12.50 3.91
C PHE A 246 -1.25 -11.47 2.84
N LEU A 247 -1.44 -11.91 1.59
CA LEU A 247 -1.95 -11.09 0.51
C LEU A 247 -3.36 -10.57 0.81
N LEU A 248 -4.25 -11.41 1.36
CA LEU A 248 -5.56 -10.96 1.84
C LEU A 248 -5.44 -9.88 2.93
N PHE A 249 -4.52 -10.02 3.89
CA PHE A 249 -4.29 -8.99 4.89
C PHE A 249 -3.78 -7.67 4.28
N VAL A 250 -2.83 -7.75 3.34
CA VAL A 250 -2.28 -6.56 2.65
C VAL A 250 -3.38 -5.84 1.87
N ILE A 251 -4.19 -6.58 1.11
CA ILE A 251 -5.26 -6.03 0.28
C ILE A 251 -6.44 -5.52 1.13
N LYS A 252 -6.83 -6.23 2.19
CA LYS A 252 -8.07 -5.93 2.91
C LYS A 252 -7.88 -5.01 4.11
N ILE A 253 -6.76 -5.13 4.80
CA ILE A 253 -6.49 -4.40 6.05
C ILE A 253 -5.41 -3.35 5.84
N TYR A 254 -4.22 -3.75 5.38
CA TYR A 254 -3.05 -2.85 5.34
C TYR A 254 -3.16 -1.76 4.26
N SER A 255 -4.02 -1.93 3.26
CA SER A 255 -4.31 -0.93 2.22
C SER A 255 -5.28 0.17 2.67
N ILE A 256 -5.85 0.09 3.88
CA ILE A 256 -6.83 1.06 4.38
C ILE A 256 -6.13 2.43 4.55
N PRO A 257 -6.71 3.53 4.01
CA PRO A 257 -6.12 4.86 4.13
C PRO A 257 -5.77 5.24 5.57
N LEU A 258 -4.60 5.84 5.75
CA LEU A 258 -4.09 6.32 7.03
C LEU A 258 -3.99 5.27 8.15
N LEU A 259 -4.00 3.97 7.85
CA LEU A 259 -3.98 2.91 8.87
C LEU A 259 -2.82 3.08 9.87
N VAL A 260 -1.60 3.31 9.39
CA VAL A 260 -0.43 3.40 10.27
C VAL A 260 -0.52 4.61 11.20
N GLU A 261 -0.99 5.76 10.71
CA GLU A 261 -1.22 6.96 11.54
C GLU A 261 -2.33 6.75 12.58
N HIS A 262 -3.41 6.07 12.20
CA HIS A 262 -4.45 5.67 13.13
C HIS A 262 -3.94 4.68 14.18
N LEU A 263 -3.03 3.76 13.82
CA LEU A 263 -2.40 2.85 14.76
C LEU A 263 -1.49 3.57 15.76
N ILE A 264 -0.70 4.53 15.31
CA ILE A 264 0.14 5.34 16.22
C ILE A 264 -0.74 6.08 17.23
N SER A 265 -1.84 6.69 16.79
CA SER A 265 -2.72 7.45 17.68
C SER A 265 -3.61 6.60 18.59
N LEU A 266 -4.08 5.44 18.12
CA LEU A 266 -5.07 4.61 18.84
C LEU A 266 -4.49 3.35 19.48
N SER A 267 -3.36 2.81 19.01
CA SER A 267 -2.82 1.53 19.49
C SER A 267 -1.33 1.34 19.13
N THR A 268 -0.43 2.06 19.82
CA THR A 268 1.02 1.98 19.60
C THR A 268 1.59 0.57 19.77
N LYS A 269 1.01 -0.25 20.65
CA LYS A 269 1.42 -1.65 20.87
C LYS A 269 1.35 -2.53 19.62
N ILE A 270 0.44 -2.22 18.68
CA ILE A 270 0.36 -2.95 17.41
C ILE A 270 1.55 -2.59 16.50
N ILE A 271 2.00 -1.34 16.52
CA ILE A 271 3.22 -0.92 15.79
C ILE A 271 4.45 -1.62 16.36
N GLU A 272 4.58 -1.71 17.69
CA GLU A 272 5.67 -2.48 18.33
C GLU A 272 5.63 -3.95 17.87
N THR A 273 4.44 -4.53 17.75
CA THR A 273 4.26 -5.90 17.25
C THR A 273 4.70 -6.03 15.79
N PHE A 274 4.36 -5.06 14.94
CA PHE A 274 4.79 -5.03 13.53
C PHE A 274 6.30 -4.97 13.39
N ASN A 275 6.95 -4.15 14.21
CA ASN A 275 8.41 -4.04 14.24
C ASN A 275 9.05 -5.34 14.74
N SER A 276 8.52 -5.95 15.81
CA SER A 276 9.09 -7.20 16.37
C SER A 276 9.10 -8.38 15.39
N VAL A 277 8.22 -8.37 14.38
CA VAL A 277 8.09 -9.45 13.39
C VAL A 277 8.60 -9.03 12.00
N ASN A 278 9.23 -7.86 11.89
CA ASN A 278 9.71 -7.29 10.63
C ASN A 278 8.62 -7.31 9.54
N LEU A 279 7.42 -6.83 9.87
CA LEU A 279 6.29 -6.80 8.95
C LEU A 279 6.64 -6.06 7.65
N LEU A 280 7.38 -4.96 7.75
CA LEU A 280 7.84 -4.18 6.60
C LEU A 280 8.62 -5.05 5.60
N ASP A 281 9.60 -5.82 6.07
CA ASP A 281 10.39 -6.71 5.20
C ASP A 281 9.52 -7.78 4.55
N LYS A 282 8.55 -8.36 5.27
CA LYS A 282 7.60 -9.34 4.71
C LYS A 282 6.74 -8.71 3.60
N ILE A 283 6.26 -7.49 3.79
CA ILE A 283 5.49 -6.76 2.76
C ILE A 283 6.40 -6.46 1.56
N MET A 284 7.65 -6.03 1.78
CA MET A 284 8.58 -5.74 0.68
C MET A 284 9.01 -6.98 -0.09
N GLN A 285 9.16 -8.13 0.57
CA GLN A 285 9.38 -9.41 -0.10
C GLN A 285 8.18 -9.79 -1.00
N LEU A 286 6.94 -9.52 -0.55
CA LEU A 286 5.74 -9.73 -1.37
C LEU A 286 5.75 -8.81 -2.60
N LEU A 287 6.10 -7.53 -2.45
CA LEU A 287 6.15 -6.56 -3.56
C LEU A 287 7.37 -6.75 -4.50
N ASN A 288 8.35 -7.58 -4.13
CA ASN A 288 9.43 -7.95 -5.04
C ASN A 288 9.00 -8.98 -6.09
N ASP A 289 7.87 -9.68 -5.90
CA ASP A 289 7.29 -10.56 -6.90
C ASP A 289 6.30 -9.80 -7.78
N GLN A 290 6.58 -9.74 -9.08
CA GLN A 290 5.74 -9.07 -10.07
C GLN A 290 4.32 -9.64 -10.10
N ASN A 291 4.15 -10.96 -9.96
CA ASN A 291 2.83 -11.58 -10.01
C ASN A 291 1.96 -11.13 -8.83
N GLN A 292 2.56 -10.98 -7.65
CA GLN A 292 1.89 -10.51 -6.46
C GLN A 292 1.54 -9.02 -6.59
N CYS A 293 2.42 -8.21 -7.18
CA CYS A 293 2.12 -6.81 -7.48
C CYS A 293 0.91 -6.66 -8.42
N ASP A 294 0.84 -7.48 -9.47
CA ASP A 294 -0.26 -7.46 -10.43
C ASP A 294 -1.56 -7.94 -9.78
N GLU A 295 -1.53 -8.97 -8.94
CA GLU A 295 -2.68 -9.44 -8.16
C GLU A 295 -3.20 -8.34 -7.21
N ILE A 296 -2.32 -7.72 -6.42
CA ILE A 296 -2.67 -6.60 -5.53
C ILE A 296 -3.30 -5.46 -6.33
N PHE A 297 -2.70 -5.08 -7.46
CA PHE A 297 -3.22 -4.03 -8.32
C PHE A 297 -4.59 -4.37 -8.92
N HIS A 298 -4.82 -5.63 -9.30
CA HIS A 298 -6.11 -6.06 -9.86
C HIS A 298 -7.23 -6.08 -8.81
N CYS A 299 -6.89 -6.40 -7.56
CA CYS A 299 -7.84 -6.44 -6.45
C CYS A 299 -8.13 -5.06 -5.83
N LEU A 300 -7.19 -4.11 -5.91
CA LEU A 300 -7.32 -2.79 -5.29
C LEU A 300 -7.71 -1.71 -6.29
N HIS A 301 -8.50 -0.75 -5.81
CA HIS A 301 -8.66 0.52 -6.52
C HIS A 301 -7.33 1.31 -6.48
N PRO A 302 -6.95 2.06 -7.53
CA PRO A 302 -5.68 2.79 -7.57
C PRO A 302 -5.42 3.72 -6.36
N SER A 303 -6.47 4.35 -5.83
CA SER A 303 -6.36 5.15 -4.59
C SER A 303 -5.98 4.35 -3.35
N TRP A 304 -6.40 3.08 -3.30
CA TRP A 304 -6.06 2.17 -2.21
C TRP A 304 -4.66 1.59 -2.41
N CYS A 305 -4.19 1.46 -3.65
CA CYS A 305 -2.77 1.21 -3.93
C CYS A 305 -1.90 2.36 -3.41
N LEU A 306 -2.34 3.61 -3.58
CA LEU A 306 -1.63 4.76 -3.01
C LEU A 306 -1.69 4.76 -1.47
N SER A 307 -2.82 4.37 -0.89
CA SER A 307 -2.98 4.21 0.57
C SER A 307 -2.05 3.14 1.12
N LEU A 308 -1.89 2.03 0.39
CA LEU A 308 -0.92 0.98 0.70
C LEU A 308 0.50 1.53 0.69
N ILE A 309 0.90 2.29 -0.35
CA ILE A 309 2.21 2.95 -0.41
C ILE A 309 2.41 3.90 0.76
N ALA A 310 1.42 4.73 1.07
CA ALA A 310 1.47 5.69 2.18
C ALA A 310 1.69 4.98 3.54
N ASN A 311 0.98 3.88 3.80
CA ASN A 311 1.17 3.07 5.01
C ASN A 311 2.56 2.40 5.04
N ILE A 312 3.07 1.92 3.90
CA ILE A 312 4.42 1.34 3.80
C ILE A 312 5.48 2.40 4.12
N VAL A 313 5.39 3.58 3.50
CA VAL A 313 6.34 4.68 3.69
C VAL A 313 6.33 5.15 5.15
N HIS A 314 5.15 5.31 5.75
CA HIS A 314 5.04 5.74 7.14
C HIS A 314 5.63 4.71 8.11
N LEU A 315 5.38 3.40 7.92
CA LEU A 315 6.01 2.37 8.74
C LEU A 315 7.54 2.32 8.55
N ALA A 316 8.02 2.60 7.33
CA ALA A 316 9.45 2.70 7.04
C ALA A 316 10.11 3.93 7.67
N GLU A 317 9.43 5.07 7.78
CA GLU A 317 9.93 6.22 8.52
C GLU A 317 10.11 5.89 10.01
N LEU A 318 9.12 5.26 10.63
CA LEU A 318 9.20 4.86 12.05
C LEU A 318 10.36 3.88 12.30
N SER A 319 10.59 2.93 11.39
CA SER A 319 11.72 2.00 11.51
C SER A 319 13.06 2.69 11.24
N ALA A 320 13.10 3.71 10.38
CA ALA A 320 14.29 4.52 10.12
C ALA A 320 14.66 5.39 11.33
N GLU A 321 13.69 6.03 11.98
CA GLU A 321 13.89 6.84 13.20
C GLU A 321 14.38 6.02 14.38
N THR A 322 13.90 4.77 14.52
CA THR A 322 14.30 3.85 15.60
C THR A 322 15.60 3.08 15.30
N GLY A 323 16.22 3.31 14.13
CA GLY A 323 17.47 2.66 13.73
C GLY A 323 17.34 1.18 13.34
N GLN A 324 16.11 0.67 13.22
CA GLN A 324 15.82 -0.72 12.81
C GLN A 324 15.84 -0.91 11.29
N PHE A 325 15.93 0.18 10.52
CA PHE A 325 16.00 0.16 9.06
C PHE A 325 17.45 -0.05 8.57
N GLU A 326 17.84 -1.32 8.42
CA GLU A 326 19.19 -1.72 8.01
C GLU A 326 19.46 -1.56 6.50
N ASN A 327 20.74 -1.63 6.11
CA ASN A 327 21.21 -1.50 4.72
C ASN A 327 20.65 -2.56 3.76
N ASN A 328 20.37 -3.78 4.24
CA ASN A 328 19.79 -4.84 3.42
C ASN A 328 18.29 -4.63 3.22
N SER A 329 17.57 -4.30 4.31
CA SER A 329 16.16 -3.91 4.26
C SER A 329 15.92 -2.70 3.35
N THR A 330 16.87 -1.75 3.32
CA THR A 330 16.84 -0.62 2.39
C THR A 330 16.80 -1.05 0.92
N SER A 331 17.61 -2.04 0.53
CA SER A 331 17.66 -2.50 -0.87
C SER A 331 16.39 -3.26 -1.25
N VAL A 332 15.90 -4.11 -0.34
CA VAL A 332 14.64 -4.85 -0.49
C VAL A 332 13.45 -3.88 -0.62
N PHE A 333 13.44 -2.81 0.19
CA PHE A 333 12.44 -1.75 0.15
C PHE A 333 12.46 -0.97 -1.17
N ILE A 334 13.65 -0.53 -1.62
CA ILE A 334 13.80 0.23 -2.87
C ILE A 334 13.28 -0.57 -4.06
N ILE A 335 13.66 -1.84 -4.17
CA ILE A 335 13.23 -2.70 -5.28
C ILE A 335 11.72 -2.91 -5.21
N GLY A 336 11.18 -3.33 -4.06
CA GLY A 336 9.76 -3.69 -3.93
C GLY A 336 8.84 -2.49 -4.17
N LEU A 337 9.19 -1.34 -3.62
CA LEU A 337 8.42 -0.11 -3.83
C LEU A 337 8.52 0.39 -5.28
N THR A 338 9.70 0.27 -5.91
CA THR A 338 9.87 0.63 -7.33
C THR A 338 9.03 -0.27 -8.23
N THR A 339 9.06 -1.58 -8.03
CA THR A 339 8.26 -2.56 -8.79
C THR A 339 6.78 -2.26 -8.70
N PHE A 340 6.26 -2.05 -7.48
CA PHE A 340 4.83 -1.78 -7.30
C PHE A 340 4.41 -0.42 -7.89
N LEU A 341 5.22 0.63 -7.74
CA LEU A 341 4.98 1.92 -8.38
C LEU A 341 4.99 1.83 -9.92
N ASP A 342 5.83 0.97 -10.49
CA ASP A 342 5.89 0.75 -11.92
C ASP A 342 4.66 -0.02 -12.43
N THR A 343 4.18 -1.03 -11.69
CA THR A 343 2.90 -1.71 -11.96
C THR A 343 1.74 -0.71 -11.99
N ILE A 344 1.67 0.20 -11.01
CA ILE A 344 0.65 1.27 -11.00
C ILE A 344 0.81 2.15 -12.24
N ARG A 345 2.03 2.61 -12.55
CA ARG A 345 2.32 3.49 -13.70
C ARG A 345 1.87 2.88 -15.03
N VAL A 346 2.26 1.64 -15.30
CA VAL A 346 1.96 0.96 -16.57
C VAL A 346 0.45 0.80 -16.77
N ASN A 347 -0.28 0.52 -15.70
CA ASN A 347 -1.71 0.24 -15.76
C ASN A 347 -2.59 1.49 -15.69
N VAL A 348 -2.14 2.56 -15.04
CA VAL A 348 -2.86 3.85 -14.95
C VAL A 348 -2.80 4.63 -16.27
N VAL A 349 -1.66 4.62 -16.97
CA VAL A 349 -1.44 5.47 -18.16
C VAL A 349 -2.02 4.89 -19.46
N LYS A 350 -2.28 3.58 -19.54
CA LYS A 350 -2.60 2.91 -20.82
C LYS A 350 -4.07 2.85 -21.22
N LYS A 351 -5.00 3.41 -20.45
CA LYS A 351 -6.43 3.35 -20.81
C LYS A 351 -7.10 4.70 -20.61
N HIS A 352 -7.01 5.57 -21.62
CA HIS A 352 -7.95 6.70 -21.73
C HIS A 352 -9.14 6.22 -22.58
N SER A 353 -9.98 5.33 -22.03
CA SER A 353 -11.26 4.99 -22.67
C SER A 353 -12.34 5.94 -22.15
N ASN A 354 -13.06 6.60 -23.07
CA ASN A 354 -13.99 7.71 -22.83
C ASN A 354 -15.19 7.40 -21.88
N VAL A 355 -15.28 6.21 -21.30
CA VAL A 355 -16.47 5.71 -20.59
C VAL A 355 -16.23 5.39 -19.10
N SER A 356 -14.97 5.31 -18.62
CA SER A 356 -14.68 4.94 -17.22
C SER A 356 -13.45 5.62 -16.59
N SER A 357 -13.13 6.85 -17.02
CA SER A 357 -12.04 7.63 -16.43
C SER A 357 -12.46 8.32 -15.13
N VAL A 358 -11.72 8.08 -14.05
CA VAL A 358 -11.88 8.72 -12.74
C VAL A 358 -10.63 9.57 -12.46
N TRP A 359 -10.81 10.75 -11.85
CA TRP A 359 -9.72 11.62 -11.45
C TRP A 359 -9.33 11.39 -10.00
N HIS A 360 -8.02 11.38 -9.71
CA HIS A 360 -7.44 11.33 -8.38
C HIS A 360 -6.60 12.57 -8.08
N PRO A 361 -6.64 13.12 -6.84
CA PRO A 361 -5.82 14.27 -6.46
C PRO A 361 -4.31 14.05 -6.62
N GLU A 362 -3.82 12.85 -6.35
CA GLU A 362 -2.38 12.53 -6.42
C GLU A 362 -1.97 11.79 -7.71
N LEU A 363 -2.84 10.94 -8.29
CA LEU A 363 -2.52 10.10 -9.45
C LEU A 363 -2.99 10.70 -10.80
N GLY A 364 -3.87 11.71 -10.79
CA GLY A 364 -4.50 12.24 -12.00
C GLY A 364 -5.58 11.31 -12.57
N TRP A 365 -5.76 11.31 -13.89
CA TRP A 365 -6.80 10.52 -14.56
C TRP A 365 -6.38 9.05 -14.74
N PHE A 366 -7.28 8.12 -14.43
CA PHE A 366 -7.07 6.67 -14.61
C PHE A 366 -8.40 5.97 -14.92
N THR A 367 -8.36 4.76 -15.50
CA THR A 367 -9.59 3.96 -15.65
C THR A 367 -9.94 3.19 -14.40
N ALA A 368 -11.14 3.42 -13.87
CA ALA A 368 -11.68 2.61 -12.80
C ALA A 368 -12.11 1.23 -13.33
N ASN A 369 -11.71 0.17 -12.63
CA ASN A 369 -12.30 -1.16 -12.82
C ASN A 369 -13.74 -1.13 -12.28
N SER A 370 -14.71 -1.62 -13.05
CA SER A 370 -16.14 -1.69 -12.68
C SER A 370 -16.41 -2.45 -11.38
N ASN A 371 -15.47 -3.29 -10.93
CA ASN A 371 -15.58 -4.12 -9.74
C ASN A 371 -15.04 -3.44 -8.46
N CYS A 372 -14.35 -2.29 -8.59
CA CYS A 372 -13.78 -1.57 -7.45
C CYS A 372 -14.77 -0.51 -6.95
N GLN A 373 -15.43 -0.79 -5.83
CA GLN A 373 -16.31 0.18 -5.17
C GLN A 373 -15.47 1.40 -4.73
N CYS A 374 -15.69 2.53 -5.39
CA CYS A 374 -15.00 3.78 -5.07
C CYS A 374 -15.63 4.40 -3.81
N SER A 375 -14.82 4.65 -2.78
CA SER A 375 -15.17 5.61 -1.73
C SER A 375 -14.64 6.97 -2.17
N PRO A 376 -15.49 7.99 -2.37
CA PRO A 376 -15.07 9.29 -2.87
C PRO A 376 -14.36 10.17 -1.83
N ASN A 377 -14.17 9.70 -0.59
CA ASN A 377 -13.62 10.50 0.51
C ASN A 377 -12.37 9.83 1.10
N ILE A 378 -11.29 9.75 0.32
CA ILE A 378 -9.99 9.34 0.84
C ILE A 378 -9.34 10.57 1.49
N PRO A 379 -8.92 10.49 2.77
CA PRO A 379 -8.19 11.57 3.43
C PRO A 379 -6.90 11.93 2.66
N PRO A 380 -6.39 13.16 2.77
CA PRO A 380 -5.14 13.54 2.15
C PRO A 380 -3.99 12.66 2.66
N LEU A 381 -3.40 11.87 1.76
CA LEU A 381 -2.31 10.94 2.09
C LEU A 381 -0.92 11.61 2.08
N LYS A 382 -0.87 12.88 1.66
CA LYS A 382 0.38 13.63 1.44
C LYS A 382 1.33 13.53 2.64
N ASN A 383 0.84 13.69 3.86
CA ASN A 383 1.67 13.66 5.07
C ASN A 383 2.39 12.32 5.28
N GLN A 384 1.76 11.21 4.93
CA GLN A 384 2.38 9.88 5.03
C GLN A 384 3.36 9.58 3.90
N LEU A 385 3.24 10.27 2.77
CA LEU A 385 4.13 10.11 1.62
C LEU A 385 5.37 10.99 1.69
N ILE A 386 5.27 12.18 2.32
CA ILE A 386 6.38 13.14 2.48
C ILE A 386 7.69 12.48 2.97
N PRO A 387 7.70 11.57 3.98
CA PRO A 387 8.91 10.91 4.46
C PRO A 387 9.75 10.22 3.38
N LEU A 388 9.12 9.78 2.28
CA LEU A 388 9.82 9.16 1.16
C LEU A 388 10.87 10.09 0.53
N TRP A 389 10.59 11.40 0.44
CA TRP A 389 11.45 12.41 -0.19
C TRP A 389 11.87 13.56 0.73
N CYS A 390 11.39 13.57 1.98
CA CYS A 390 11.74 14.54 3.00
C CYS A 390 11.54 13.91 4.38
N GLY A 391 12.62 13.46 5.02
CA GLY A 391 12.56 12.76 6.32
C GLY A 391 13.79 11.91 6.59
N THR A 392 13.76 11.13 7.67
CA THR A 392 14.85 10.22 8.05
C THR A 392 14.99 9.09 7.03
N LEU A 393 13.87 8.59 6.51
CA LEU A 393 13.81 7.57 5.47
C LEU A 393 14.54 8.04 4.21
N CYS A 394 14.27 9.25 3.69
CA CYS A 394 14.99 9.79 2.53
C CYS A 394 16.52 9.81 2.75
N SER A 395 16.96 10.20 3.95
CA SER A 395 18.37 10.18 4.33
C SER A 395 18.95 8.76 4.24
N LYS A 396 18.24 7.74 4.73
CA LYS A 396 18.65 6.33 4.65
C LYS A 396 18.62 5.76 3.23
N LEU A 397 17.59 6.09 2.45
CA LEU A 397 17.39 5.57 1.10
C LEU A 397 18.41 6.12 0.09
N LEU A 398 18.81 7.39 0.22
CA LEU A 398 19.66 8.04 -0.78
C LEU A 398 20.94 8.62 -0.18
N ARG A 399 20.83 9.50 0.82
CA ARG A 399 22.00 10.24 1.34
C ARG A 399 23.08 9.33 1.93
N CYS A 400 22.72 8.39 2.79
CA CYS A 400 23.67 7.43 3.36
C CYS A 400 24.37 6.60 2.27
N HIS A 401 23.64 6.19 1.23
CA HIS A 401 24.23 5.48 0.10
C HIS A 401 25.18 6.35 -0.73
N LEU A 402 24.85 7.63 -0.93
CA LEU A 402 25.74 8.60 -1.58
C LEU A 402 27.02 8.82 -0.78
N ILE A 403 26.93 9.03 0.54
CA ILE A 403 28.11 9.21 1.41
C ILE A 403 29.01 7.97 1.35
N ASN A 404 28.44 6.78 1.56
CA ASN A 404 29.20 5.53 1.53
C ASN A 404 29.84 5.27 0.15
N ALA A 405 29.18 5.67 -0.95
CA ALA A 405 29.75 5.56 -2.29
C ALA A 405 30.92 6.53 -2.51
N LEU A 406 30.83 7.74 -1.96
CA LEU A 406 31.86 8.78 -2.08
C LEU A 406 33.07 8.53 -1.18
N GLU A 407 32.90 7.93 0.01
CA GLU A 407 34.00 7.56 0.90
C GLU A 407 34.93 6.48 0.31
N GLN A 408 34.43 5.68 -0.63
CA GLN A 408 35.21 4.65 -1.32
C GLN A 408 36.13 5.19 -2.42
N ILE A 409 36.14 6.51 -2.63
CA ILE A 409 37.01 7.19 -3.59
C ILE A 409 38.32 7.55 -2.88
N PRO A 410 39.50 7.05 -3.31
CA PRO A 410 40.78 7.27 -2.65
C PRO A 410 41.14 8.76 -2.65
N GLU A 411 41.67 9.21 -1.53
CA GLU A 411 42.04 10.63 -1.27
C GLU A 411 42.98 11.23 -2.33
N ASN A 412 43.69 10.41 -3.10
CA ASN A 412 44.54 10.86 -4.22
C ASN A 412 43.75 11.39 -5.44
N GLN A 413 42.42 11.32 -5.43
CA GLN A 413 41.52 11.88 -6.45
C GLN A 413 40.70 13.08 -5.91
N GLN A 414 41.27 13.89 -5.00
CA GLN A 414 40.65 15.16 -4.63
C GLN A 414 40.49 16.07 -5.85
N VAL A 415 39.34 16.76 -5.92
CA VAL A 415 39.14 17.88 -6.87
C VAL A 415 40.30 18.87 -6.67
N PRO A 416 41.15 19.13 -7.68
CA PRO A 416 42.37 19.88 -7.44
C PRO A 416 42.07 21.30 -6.93
N SER A 417 42.77 21.70 -5.85
CA SER A 417 42.89 23.08 -5.37
C SER A 417 43.45 24.01 -6.46
N PRO A 418 43.19 25.34 -6.40
CA PRO A 418 43.46 26.26 -7.51
C PRO A 418 44.96 26.40 -7.82
N PRO A 419 45.39 26.36 -9.09
CA PRO A 419 46.67 26.93 -9.49
C PRO A 419 46.56 28.46 -9.66
N PRO A 420 47.67 29.20 -9.55
CA PRO A 420 47.67 30.66 -9.50
C PRO A 420 47.25 31.31 -10.83
N LYS A 421 46.68 32.51 -10.67
CA LYS A 421 46.12 33.43 -11.67
C LYS A 421 46.84 33.39 -13.03
N THR A 422 46.20 32.83 -14.05
CA THR A 422 46.55 33.02 -15.47
C THR A 422 45.30 33.19 -16.34
N ASN A 423 45.40 34.07 -17.34
CA ASN A 423 44.31 34.79 -18.01
C ASN A 423 43.47 34.01 -19.05
N ASN A 424 43.39 32.68 -19.01
CA ASN A 424 42.52 31.94 -19.96
C ASN A 424 41.94 30.64 -19.38
N PRO A 425 40.76 30.68 -18.73
CA PRO A 425 40.18 29.52 -18.04
C PRO A 425 39.70 28.42 -18.99
N ILE A 426 39.32 28.74 -20.23
CA ILE A 426 38.82 27.74 -21.21
C ILE A 426 39.94 26.87 -21.74
N ALA A 427 41.13 27.44 -21.99
CA ALA A 427 42.29 26.65 -22.36
C ALA A 427 42.77 25.74 -21.23
N ILE A 428 42.47 26.09 -19.96
CA ILE A 428 42.81 25.30 -18.77
C ILE A 428 41.78 24.18 -18.53
N ILE A 429 40.49 24.41 -18.74
CA ILE A 429 39.47 23.35 -18.66
C ILE A 429 39.68 22.39 -19.83
N LYS A 430 39.85 22.90 -21.05
CA LYS A 430 40.17 22.08 -22.23
C LYS A 430 41.50 21.35 -22.06
N LYS A 431 42.58 22.00 -21.59
CA LYS A 431 43.85 21.30 -21.23
C LYS A 431 43.73 20.36 -20.03
N ALA A 432 42.87 20.61 -19.04
CA ALA A 432 42.66 19.67 -17.93
C ALA A 432 41.87 18.44 -18.38
N PHE A 433 40.97 18.59 -19.35
CA PHE A 433 40.32 17.49 -20.05
C PHE A 433 41.28 16.80 -21.05
N ASP A 434 42.14 17.53 -21.77
CA ASP A 434 43.08 17.05 -22.81
C ASP A 434 44.39 16.45 -22.24
N LEU A 435 44.93 16.98 -21.13
CA LEU A 435 46.04 16.36 -20.39
C LEU A 435 45.58 15.10 -19.64
N ARG A 436 44.27 14.97 -19.35
CA ARG A 436 43.66 13.73 -18.84
C ARG A 436 43.30 12.74 -19.94
N LEU A 437 43.29 13.16 -21.22
CA LEU A 437 43.11 12.28 -22.39
C LEU A 437 44.39 11.53 -22.79
N SER A 438 45.56 11.93 -22.29
CA SER A 438 46.87 11.48 -22.80
C SER A 438 47.74 10.66 -21.82
N ASN A 439 47.33 10.44 -20.57
CA ASN A 439 48.07 9.57 -19.64
C ASN A 439 47.23 8.40 -19.14
N THR A 440 47.66 7.21 -19.55
CA THR A 440 47.18 5.89 -19.17
C THR A 440 47.39 5.62 -17.67
N SER A 441 46.50 4.81 -17.09
CA SER A 441 46.56 4.14 -15.77
C SER A 441 46.14 4.94 -14.51
N GLN A 442 44.87 5.35 -14.43
CA GLN A 442 44.18 5.49 -13.14
C GLN A 442 42.80 4.84 -13.23
N SER A 443 42.48 4.03 -12.23
CA SER A 443 41.36 3.08 -12.19
C SER A 443 40.01 3.71 -12.55
N ASN A 444 39.35 3.18 -13.58
CA ASN A 444 37.94 3.44 -13.87
C ASN A 444 37.11 3.05 -12.63
N TYR A 445 36.50 4.02 -11.95
CA TYR A 445 35.40 3.75 -11.03
C TYR A 445 34.22 3.26 -11.85
N LYS A 446 34.14 1.95 -12.06
CA LYS A 446 32.96 1.39 -12.71
C LYS A 446 31.78 1.60 -11.77
N LEU A 447 30.69 2.12 -12.33
CA LEU A 447 29.34 2.18 -11.74
C LEU A 447 28.83 0.83 -11.19
N THR A 448 29.58 -0.25 -11.43
CA THR A 448 29.36 -1.62 -10.97
C THR A 448 29.75 -1.88 -9.50
N GLY A 449 30.23 -0.88 -8.75
CA GLY A 449 30.43 -1.02 -7.31
C GLY A 449 29.09 -1.20 -6.57
N ILE A 450 29.05 -2.04 -5.53
CA ILE A 450 27.82 -2.36 -4.75
C ILE A 450 27.12 -1.10 -4.22
N HIS A 451 27.86 -0.04 -3.92
CA HIS A 451 27.28 1.23 -3.46
C HIS A 451 26.74 2.08 -4.61
N GLY A 452 27.39 2.05 -5.78
CA GLY A 452 26.91 2.73 -6.98
C GLY A 452 25.58 2.16 -7.48
N THR A 453 25.42 0.83 -7.44
CA THR A 453 24.15 0.19 -7.81
C THR A 453 23.01 0.56 -6.87
N LYS A 454 23.28 0.72 -5.56
CA LYS A 454 22.28 1.18 -4.57
C LYS A 454 21.85 2.63 -4.80
N VAL A 455 22.80 3.54 -5.10
CA VAL A 455 22.47 4.93 -5.44
C VAL A 455 21.61 5.01 -6.70
N VAL A 456 21.96 4.25 -7.73
CA VAL A 456 21.16 4.17 -8.98
C VAL A 456 19.77 3.60 -8.70
N ALA A 457 19.66 2.55 -7.89
CA ALA A 457 18.37 1.98 -7.50
C ALA A 457 17.49 2.99 -6.73
N ALA A 458 18.07 3.74 -5.79
CA ALA A 458 17.35 4.80 -5.07
C ALA A 458 16.88 5.92 -6.02
N CYS A 459 17.74 6.37 -6.94
CA CYS A 459 17.35 7.35 -7.95
C CYS A 459 16.25 6.83 -8.88
N ASN A 460 16.27 5.53 -9.21
CA ASN A 460 15.20 4.89 -9.96
C ASN A 460 13.86 4.89 -9.21
N LEU A 461 13.87 4.64 -7.89
CA LEU A 461 12.66 4.75 -7.07
C LEU A 461 12.06 6.15 -7.18
N TYR A 462 12.86 7.20 -6.97
CA TYR A 462 12.38 8.59 -7.07
C TYR A 462 11.94 8.96 -8.49
N PHE A 463 12.66 8.50 -9.51
CA PHE A 463 12.26 8.69 -10.89
C PHE A 463 10.90 8.06 -11.18
N THR A 464 10.67 6.82 -10.74
CA THR A 464 9.38 6.13 -10.87
C THR A 464 8.30 6.87 -10.09
N CYS A 465 8.59 7.34 -8.86
CA CYS A 465 7.65 8.18 -8.08
C CYS A 465 7.19 9.43 -8.86
N LEU A 466 8.13 10.15 -9.49
CA LEU A 466 7.82 11.35 -10.29
C LEU A 466 6.95 11.05 -11.52
N LYS A 467 7.04 9.84 -12.06
CA LYS A 467 6.25 9.40 -13.22
C LYS A 467 4.89 8.80 -12.82
N THR A 468 4.78 8.23 -11.63
CA THR A 468 3.54 7.62 -11.11
C THR A 468 2.65 8.65 -10.40
N ILE A 469 3.22 9.46 -9.50
CA ILE A 469 2.49 10.43 -8.67
C ILE A 469 2.67 11.84 -9.22
N THR A 470 2.17 12.04 -10.44
CA THR A 470 2.47 13.25 -11.25
C THR A 470 2.02 14.56 -10.60
N GLN A 471 0.97 14.54 -9.77
CA GLN A 471 0.44 15.73 -9.11
C GLN A 471 1.34 16.21 -7.96
N LEU A 472 2.09 15.30 -7.32
CA LEU A 472 3.06 15.64 -6.27
C LEU A 472 4.48 15.83 -6.83
N ARG A 473 4.65 15.92 -8.16
CA ARG A 473 5.97 16.04 -8.80
C ARG A 473 6.78 17.21 -8.26
N LEU A 474 6.16 18.37 -8.08
CA LEU A 474 6.84 19.55 -7.53
C LEU A 474 7.26 19.30 -6.08
N ASP A 475 6.36 18.80 -5.23
CA ASP A 475 6.65 18.49 -3.82
C ASP A 475 7.82 17.50 -3.67
N ILE A 476 7.86 16.45 -4.50
CA ILE A 476 8.95 15.45 -4.50
C ILE A 476 10.27 16.12 -4.89
N ILE A 477 10.29 16.92 -5.97
CA ILE A 477 11.50 17.61 -6.42
C ILE A 477 11.98 18.60 -5.37
N THR A 478 11.09 19.44 -4.83
CA THR A 478 11.43 20.41 -3.78
C THR A 478 11.99 19.70 -2.55
N GLY A 479 11.39 18.59 -2.12
CA GLY A 479 11.88 17.79 -0.99
C GLY A 479 13.30 17.26 -1.21
N LEU A 480 13.58 16.66 -2.37
CA LEU A 480 14.91 16.14 -2.71
C LEU A 480 15.97 17.25 -2.83
N CYS A 481 15.59 18.46 -3.22
CA CYS A 481 16.51 19.58 -3.37
C CYS A 481 16.97 20.15 -2.02
N TYR A 482 16.07 20.24 -1.04
CA TYR A 482 16.33 20.87 0.25
C TYR A 482 16.61 19.88 1.39
N HIS A 483 16.50 18.58 1.12
CA HIS A 483 16.86 17.56 2.10
C HIS A 483 18.39 17.48 2.25
N GLU A 484 18.89 18.12 3.31
CA GLU A 484 20.30 18.15 3.68
C GLU A 484 21.19 18.56 2.48
N ASP A 485 22.32 17.89 2.26
CA ASP A 485 23.22 18.11 1.12
C ASP A 485 22.99 17.11 -0.03
N THR A 486 21.81 16.46 -0.09
CA THR A 486 21.56 15.30 -0.97
C THR A 486 21.81 15.61 -2.45
N LEU A 487 21.30 16.74 -2.95
CA LEU A 487 21.49 17.15 -4.35
C LEU A 487 22.98 17.44 -4.67
N TYR A 488 23.71 18.02 -3.71
CA TYR A 488 25.14 18.27 -3.84
C TYR A 488 25.95 16.98 -3.85
N LEU A 489 25.65 16.05 -2.95
CA LEU A 489 26.28 14.73 -2.92
C LEU A 489 25.99 13.93 -4.20
N LEU A 490 24.78 14.05 -4.76
CA LEU A 490 24.43 13.44 -6.04
C LEU A 490 25.24 14.03 -7.20
N TRP A 491 25.42 15.36 -7.24
CA TRP A 491 26.30 15.99 -8.22
C TRP A 491 27.74 15.49 -8.09
N ARG A 492 28.27 15.45 -6.86
CA ARG A 492 29.62 14.92 -6.61
C ARG A 492 29.74 13.48 -7.12
N PHE A 493 28.77 12.64 -6.78
CA PHE A 493 28.74 11.26 -7.23
C PHE A 493 28.80 11.15 -8.77
N LEU A 494 27.96 11.93 -9.49
CA LEU A 494 28.01 12.01 -10.96
C LEU A 494 29.38 12.49 -11.47
N ALA A 495 29.94 13.53 -10.87
CA ALA A 495 31.22 14.11 -11.27
C ALA A 495 32.42 13.16 -11.05
N PHE A 496 32.30 12.17 -10.16
CA PHE A 496 33.34 11.17 -9.87
C PHE A 496 33.20 9.85 -10.64
N LEU A 497 32.16 9.67 -11.47
CA LEU A 497 31.93 8.42 -12.21
C LEU A 497 33.04 8.08 -13.22
N ASP A 498 33.69 9.07 -13.82
CA ASP A 498 34.90 8.90 -14.62
C ASP A 498 35.73 10.21 -14.64
N SER A 499 36.92 10.19 -15.25
CA SER A 499 37.81 11.36 -15.39
C SER A 499 37.18 12.55 -16.17
N HIS A 500 36.02 12.32 -16.78
CA HIS A 500 35.21 13.26 -17.56
C HIS A 500 33.81 13.48 -16.96
N CYS A 501 33.63 13.33 -15.63
CA CYS A 501 32.33 13.49 -14.95
C CYS A 501 31.24 12.49 -15.38
N GLY A 502 31.63 11.25 -15.69
CA GLY A 502 30.73 10.19 -16.15
C GLY A 502 30.33 10.30 -17.62
N LEU A 503 30.84 11.30 -18.36
CA LEU A 503 30.39 11.63 -19.71
C LEU A 503 30.56 10.46 -20.69
N LYS A 504 31.71 9.77 -20.65
CA LYS A 504 31.97 8.69 -21.60
C LYS A 504 31.06 7.50 -21.29
N ASN A 505 30.99 7.10 -20.03
CA ASN A 505 30.14 6.01 -19.59
C ASN A 505 28.66 6.25 -19.93
N LEU A 506 28.14 7.46 -19.69
CA LEU A 506 26.75 7.79 -19.98
C LEU A 506 26.45 7.86 -21.48
N LEU A 507 27.39 8.30 -22.31
CA LEU A 507 27.25 8.26 -23.77
C LEU A 507 27.30 6.82 -24.31
N ASP A 508 28.20 5.98 -23.78
CA ASP A 508 28.28 4.56 -24.15
C ASP A 508 26.98 3.82 -23.78
N ILE A 509 26.41 4.11 -22.60
CA ILE A 509 25.09 3.59 -22.19
C ILE A 509 23.98 4.10 -23.11
N LEU A 510 24.01 5.38 -23.49
CA LEU A 510 23.02 5.98 -24.39
C LEU A 510 23.10 5.39 -25.81
N GLU A 511 24.29 5.01 -26.28
CA GLU A 511 24.50 4.34 -27.56
C GLU A 511 23.88 2.94 -27.58
N TYR A 512 24.00 2.20 -26.46
CA TYR A 512 23.44 0.86 -26.31
C TYR A 512 21.93 0.87 -26.01
N ASP A 513 21.45 1.76 -25.14
CA ASP A 513 20.06 1.89 -24.72
C ASP A 513 19.40 3.17 -25.27
N LYS A 514 19.01 3.10 -26.54
CA LYS A 514 18.32 4.19 -27.25
C LYS A 514 16.97 4.57 -26.64
N ASN A 515 16.37 3.68 -25.85
CA ASN A 515 15.11 3.95 -25.14
C ASN A 515 15.33 4.63 -23.79
N CYS A 516 16.57 4.85 -23.35
CA CYS A 516 16.92 5.56 -22.12
C CYS A 516 16.20 5.01 -20.88
N ASN A 517 16.15 3.68 -20.76
CA ASN A 517 15.53 2.96 -19.66
C ASN A 517 16.53 2.55 -18.57
N SER A 518 17.83 2.63 -18.84
CA SER A 518 18.87 2.36 -17.86
C SER A 518 18.76 3.26 -16.62
N GLY A 519 19.16 2.71 -15.48
CA GLY A 519 19.02 3.41 -14.21
C GLY A 519 19.91 4.65 -14.12
N GLU A 520 21.07 4.59 -14.77
CA GLU A 520 22.05 5.66 -14.83
C GLU A 520 21.51 6.88 -15.57
N LEU A 521 20.81 6.66 -16.69
CA LEU A 521 20.17 7.73 -17.46
C LEU A 521 18.98 8.33 -16.71
N ARG A 522 18.21 7.51 -15.98
CA ARG A 522 17.13 7.98 -15.09
C ARG A 522 17.66 8.80 -13.92
N MET A 523 18.80 8.41 -13.34
CA MET A 523 19.50 9.19 -12.32
C MET A 523 19.94 10.56 -12.86
N LEU A 524 20.57 10.60 -14.04
CA LEU A 524 20.94 11.86 -14.69
C LEU A 524 19.71 12.75 -14.92
N GLN A 525 18.60 12.16 -15.37
CA GLN A 525 17.36 12.88 -15.59
C GLN A 525 16.79 13.46 -14.29
N LEU A 526 16.75 12.66 -13.21
CA LEU A 526 16.31 13.09 -11.88
C LEU A 526 17.18 14.26 -11.38
N PHE A 527 18.50 14.16 -11.52
CA PHE A 527 19.42 15.23 -11.18
C PHE A 527 19.13 16.50 -11.97
N CYS A 528 18.98 16.40 -13.30
CA CYS A 528 18.72 17.56 -14.15
C CYS A 528 17.41 18.28 -13.80
N ASP A 529 16.35 17.51 -13.56
CA ASP A 529 15.05 18.04 -13.15
C ASP A 529 15.14 18.75 -11.79
N SER A 530 15.83 18.13 -10.83
CA SER A 530 16.00 18.67 -9.47
C SER A 530 16.87 19.92 -9.45
N MET A 531 18.03 19.87 -10.11
CA MET A 531 18.95 20.99 -10.20
C MET A 531 18.36 22.18 -10.95
N SER A 532 17.54 21.93 -11.99
CA SER A 532 16.81 23.00 -12.67
C SER A 532 15.87 23.72 -11.72
N HIS A 533 15.10 22.97 -10.93
CA HIS A 533 14.21 23.55 -9.92
C HIS A 533 15.01 24.32 -8.86
N TYR A 534 16.06 23.71 -8.30
CA TYR A 534 16.94 24.33 -7.30
C TYR A 534 17.52 25.67 -7.78
N ILE A 535 18.09 25.74 -8.99
CA ILE A 535 18.65 26.99 -9.51
C ILE A 535 17.57 28.03 -9.79
N THR A 536 16.35 27.63 -10.14
CA THR A 536 15.25 28.59 -10.38
C THR A 536 14.75 29.25 -9.09
N ILE A 537 14.81 28.55 -7.96
CA ILE A 537 14.32 29.05 -6.66
C ILE A 537 15.39 29.77 -5.84
N LEU A 538 16.68 29.47 -6.07
CA LEU A 538 17.79 30.20 -5.45
C LEU A 538 17.74 31.70 -5.77
N ASP A 539 17.98 32.53 -4.76
CA ASP A 539 18.18 33.97 -4.99
C ASP A 539 19.62 34.29 -5.47
N ASP A 540 19.86 35.55 -5.82
CA ASP A 540 21.18 35.96 -6.32
C ASP A 540 22.25 35.99 -5.20
N ILE A 541 21.85 36.18 -3.94
CA ILE A 541 22.79 36.22 -2.80
C ILE A 541 23.26 34.81 -2.47
N GLU A 542 22.33 33.87 -2.33
CA GLU A 542 22.58 32.45 -2.10
C GLU A 542 23.48 31.85 -3.20
N MET A 543 23.13 32.11 -4.47
CA MET A 543 23.88 31.59 -5.61
C MET A 543 25.26 32.25 -5.75
N TYR A 544 25.35 33.59 -5.83
CA TYR A 544 26.59 34.27 -6.22
C TYR A 544 27.53 34.56 -5.06
N GLU A 545 27.01 34.76 -3.85
CA GLU A 545 27.78 35.25 -2.71
C GLU A 545 27.96 34.16 -1.65
N GLN A 546 26.89 33.51 -1.21
CA GLN A 546 26.97 32.49 -0.17
C GLN A 546 27.63 31.21 -0.67
N GLN A 547 27.29 30.76 -1.89
CA GLN A 547 27.89 29.60 -2.55
C GLN A 547 27.88 28.32 -1.69
N LYS A 548 26.72 28.01 -1.11
CA LYS A 548 26.49 26.80 -0.31
C LYS A 548 25.22 26.09 -0.75
N PRO A 549 25.22 24.74 -0.86
CA PRO A 549 26.38 23.85 -0.80
C PRO A 549 27.24 23.87 -2.09
N PHE A 550 26.74 24.48 -3.18
CA PHE A 550 27.44 24.55 -4.48
C PHE A 550 28.29 25.80 -4.62
N VAL A 551 29.49 25.65 -5.19
CA VAL A 551 30.37 26.77 -5.55
C VAL A 551 30.27 27.13 -7.04
N MET A 552 30.74 28.33 -7.42
CA MET A 552 30.75 28.75 -8.84
C MET A 552 31.35 27.72 -9.79
N ARG A 553 32.42 27.05 -9.35
CA ARG A 553 33.10 26.00 -10.12
C ARG A 553 32.18 24.84 -10.46
N ASP A 554 31.26 24.46 -9.57
CA ASP A 554 30.33 23.36 -9.81
C ASP A 554 29.40 23.70 -10.97
N TYR A 555 28.84 24.92 -11.01
CA TYR A 555 27.98 25.36 -12.11
C TYR A 555 28.70 25.41 -13.46
N ILE A 556 29.99 25.78 -13.48
CA ILE A 556 30.84 25.77 -14.68
C ILE A 556 31.05 24.32 -15.16
N LEU A 557 31.35 23.40 -14.23
CA LEU A 557 31.53 21.99 -14.57
C LEU A 557 30.24 21.35 -15.07
N MET A 558 29.10 21.59 -14.40
CA MET A 558 27.78 21.12 -14.82
C MET A 558 27.42 21.59 -16.23
N SER A 559 27.57 22.90 -16.50
CA SER A 559 27.27 23.45 -17.81
C SER A 559 28.20 22.92 -18.90
N SER A 560 29.49 22.73 -18.61
CA SER A 560 30.42 22.09 -19.57
C SER A 560 30.03 20.65 -19.89
N PHE A 561 29.69 19.85 -18.85
CA PHE A 561 29.25 18.47 -19.00
C PHE A 561 27.99 18.39 -19.87
N LEU A 562 26.96 19.18 -19.55
CA LEU A 562 25.69 19.18 -20.28
C LEU A 562 25.86 19.65 -21.73
N ASN A 563 26.68 20.68 -21.96
CA ASN A 563 26.92 21.21 -23.30
C ASN A 563 27.57 20.16 -24.20
N ILE A 564 28.58 19.44 -23.69
CA ILE A 564 29.26 18.37 -24.43
C ILE A 564 28.35 17.14 -24.59
N PHE A 565 27.63 16.73 -23.54
CA PHE A 565 26.72 15.59 -23.57
C PHE A 565 25.61 15.77 -24.62
N LEU A 566 24.94 16.93 -24.62
CA LEU A 566 23.90 17.25 -25.59
C LEU A 566 24.45 17.35 -27.01
N TYR A 567 25.62 17.99 -27.19
CA TYR A 567 26.26 18.07 -28.50
C TYR A 567 26.60 16.70 -29.08
N LYS A 568 27.30 15.86 -28.30
CA LYS A 568 27.67 14.51 -28.74
C LYS A 568 26.42 13.69 -29.04
N GLY A 569 25.44 13.69 -28.15
CA GLY A 569 24.17 12.98 -28.34
C GLY A 569 23.39 13.41 -29.59
N ILE A 570 23.38 14.70 -29.93
CA ILE A 570 22.78 15.19 -31.19
C ILE A 570 23.65 14.80 -32.40
N SER A 571 24.95 15.08 -32.36
CA SER A 571 25.86 14.84 -33.50
C SER A 571 25.91 13.37 -33.93
N GLN A 572 25.76 12.46 -32.97
CA GLN A 572 25.75 11.01 -33.18
C GLN A 572 24.32 10.45 -33.37
N ASN A 573 23.28 11.28 -33.39
CA ASN A 573 21.86 10.88 -33.47
C ASN A 573 21.44 9.86 -32.40
N LEU A 574 21.90 10.05 -31.15
CA LEU A 574 21.57 9.17 -30.03
C LEU A 574 20.19 9.47 -29.41
N PHE A 575 19.68 10.70 -29.59
CA PHE A 575 18.35 11.09 -29.10
C PHE A 575 17.27 10.86 -30.15
N ASN A 576 16.15 10.25 -29.74
CA ASN A 576 14.95 10.17 -30.57
C ASN A 576 14.10 11.44 -30.39
N ILE A 577 14.45 12.51 -31.13
CA ILE A 577 13.82 13.83 -31.01
C ILE A 577 12.42 13.87 -31.67
N GLN A 578 12.10 12.90 -32.53
CA GLN A 578 10.85 12.88 -33.28
C GLN A 578 9.67 12.40 -32.43
N ASP A 579 9.93 11.50 -31.47
CA ASP A 579 8.90 10.99 -30.57
C ASP A 579 8.93 11.74 -29.23
N THR A 580 8.07 12.75 -29.11
CA THR A 580 7.93 13.55 -27.88
C THR A 580 7.44 12.75 -26.66
N ALA A 581 6.87 11.56 -26.86
CA ALA A 581 6.46 10.67 -25.78
C ALA A 581 7.58 9.72 -25.34
N SER A 582 8.69 9.66 -26.07
CA SER A 582 9.80 8.77 -25.76
C SER A 582 10.58 9.21 -24.49
N SER A 583 11.06 8.24 -23.72
CA SER A 583 11.97 8.48 -22.60
C SER A 583 13.26 9.19 -23.05
N SER A 584 13.73 8.92 -24.26
CA SER A 584 14.89 9.58 -24.88
C SER A 584 14.68 11.09 -25.04
N TYR A 585 13.51 11.51 -25.53
CA TYR A 585 13.14 12.92 -25.59
C TYR A 585 13.00 13.55 -24.20
N SER A 586 12.46 12.79 -23.23
CA SER A 586 12.34 13.26 -21.85
C SER A 586 13.71 13.56 -21.21
N LEU A 587 14.70 12.69 -21.40
CA LEU A 587 16.07 12.92 -20.93
C LEU A 587 16.70 14.14 -21.61
N PHE A 588 16.61 14.22 -22.94
CA PHE A 588 17.09 15.36 -23.71
C PHE A 588 16.52 16.69 -23.20
N ARG A 589 15.20 16.72 -22.96
CA ARG A 589 14.50 17.89 -22.44
C ARG A 589 15.01 18.29 -21.06
N SER A 590 15.14 17.35 -20.12
CA SER A 590 15.65 17.63 -18.77
C SER A 590 17.07 18.21 -18.80
N CYS A 591 17.99 17.61 -19.55
CA CYS A 591 19.37 18.10 -19.70
C CYS A 591 19.42 19.48 -20.36
N ARG A 592 18.63 19.70 -21.42
CA ARG A 592 18.54 21.00 -22.10
C ARG A 592 17.98 22.08 -21.18
N THR A 593 16.94 21.78 -20.40
CA THR A 593 16.33 22.73 -19.47
C THR A 593 17.36 23.20 -18.44
N LEU A 594 18.13 22.29 -17.85
CA LEU A 594 19.18 22.66 -16.90
C LEU A 594 20.26 23.55 -17.54
N LEU A 595 20.73 23.19 -18.74
CA LEU A 595 21.73 23.99 -19.47
C LEU A 595 21.22 25.42 -19.72
N MET A 596 19.95 25.56 -20.10
CA MET A 596 19.32 26.86 -20.33
C MET A 596 19.13 27.69 -19.06
N VAL A 597 18.78 27.04 -17.95
CA VAL A 597 18.69 27.72 -16.65
C VAL A 597 20.05 28.26 -16.22
N LEU A 598 21.11 27.46 -16.37
CA LEU A 598 22.49 27.87 -16.07
C LEU A 598 22.93 29.04 -16.97
N TYR A 599 22.63 28.98 -18.27
CA TYR A 599 22.94 30.07 -19.20
C TYR A 599 22.23 31.37 -18.84
N ARG A 600 20.93 31.30 -18.52
CA ARG A 600 20.16 32.49 -18.11
C ARG A 600 20.73 33.13 -16.85
N ARG A 601 21.20 32.33 -15.88
CA ARG A 601 21.89 32.83 -14.69
C ARG A 601 23.22 33.50 -15.06
N ASP A 602 24.01 32.88 -15.94
CA ASP A 602 25.28 33.46 -16.41
C ASP A 602 25.08 34.78 -17.16
N CYS A 603 24.02 34.91 -17.97
CA CYS A 603 23.65 36.18 -18.60
C CYS A 603 23.27 37.27 -17.59
N ARG A 604 22.69 36.89 -16.45
CA ARG A 604 22.31 37.83 -15.39
C ARG A 604 23.52 38.33 -14.61
N ARG A 605 24.43 37.42 -14.24
CA ARG A 605 25.74 37.74 -13.64
C ARG A 605 26.75 36.70 -14.09
N SER A 606 27.72 37.13 -14.89
CA SER A 606 28.69 36.23 -15.51
C SER A 606 29.54 35.52 -14.46
N PHE A 607 29.54 34.19 -14.50
CA PHE A 607 30.41 33.30 -13.73
C PHE A 607 31.22 32.37 -14.65
N ALA A 608 30.78 32.13 -15.88
CA ALA A 608 31.48 31.30 -16.85
C ALA A 608 32.58 32.08 -17.61
N PRO A 609 33.67 31.41 -18.03
CA PRO A 609 34.73 32.05 -18.80
C PRO A 609 34.31 32.38 -20.25
N PRO A 610 35.01 33.32 -20.92
CA PRO A 610 34.60 33.86 -22.22
C PRO A 610 34.73 32.84 -23.37
N GLY A 611 33.61 32.30 -23.85
CA GLY A 611 33.58 31.25 -24.88
C GLY A 611 33.20 29.86 -24.34
N HIS A 612 32.86 29.75 -23.05
CA HIS A 612 32.42 28.51 -22.39
C HIS A 612 31.20 27.86 -23.05
N TRP A 613 30.25 28.67 -23.49
CA TRP A 613 29.00 28.22 -24.10
C TRP A 613 29.16 27.81 -25.58
N LEU A 614 30.33 28.07 -26.17
CA LEU A 614 30.64 27.73 -27.56
C LEU A 614 31.38 26.39 -27.64
N ILE A 615 30.97 25.54 -28.57
CA ILE A 615 31.63 24.25 -28.81
C ILE A 615 32.79 24.48 -29.78
N GLY A 616 34.00 24.57 -29.23
CA GLY A 616 35.21 24.93 -29.99
C GLY A 616 35.69 23.91 -31.04
N ASP A 617 35.07 22.74 -31.16
CA ASP A 617 35.49 21.66 -32.09
C ASP A 617 34.68 21.60 -33.39
N LEU A 618 33.85 22.61 -33.68
CA LEU A 618 33.21 22.72 -34.99
C LEU A 618 34.28 23.04 -36.05
N LYS A 619 34.85 22.01 -36.71
CA LYS A 619 35.54 22.19 -37.99
C LYS A 619 34.57 22.90 -38.92
N THR A 620 34.84 24.17 -39.23
CA THR A 620 34.01 25.03 -40.09
C THR A 620 33.69 24.33 -41.42
N SER A 621 34.60 23.53 -41.94
CA SER A 621 34.42 22.71 -43.15
C SER A 621 33.39 21.58 -43.02
N SER A 622 33.29 20.92 -41.85
CA SER A 622 32.27 19.90 -41.58
C SER A 622 30.89 20.52 -41.39
N PHE A 623 30.84 21.65 -40.69
CA PHE A 623 29.64 22.45 -40.47
C PHE A 623 29.01 22.91 -41.80
N PHE A 624 29.81 23.50 -42.69
CA PHE A 624 29.33 23.95 -44.01
C PHE A 624 28.93 22.78 -44.94
N ASN A 625 29.58 21.62 -44.84
CA ASN A 625 29.25 20.44 -45.65
C ASN A 625 27.96 19.73 -45.19
N GLU A 626 27.62 19.76 -43.91
CA GLU A 626 26.36 19.20 -43.41
C GLU A 626 25.18 20.16 -43.58
N LEU A 627 25.40 21.48 -43.48
CA LEU A 627 24.42 22.51 -43.85
C LEU A 627 23.97 22.37 -45.32
N LYS A 628 24.93 22.08 -46.22
CA LYS A 628 24.64 21.80 -47.64
C LYS A 628 23.86 20.50 -47.88
N LYS A 629 23.87 19.55 -46.93
CA LYS A 629 23.14 18.27 -47.03
C LYS A 629 21.69 18.32 -46.53
N GLY A 630 21.18 19.51 -46.16
CA GLY A 630 19.76 19.71 -45.81
C GLY A 630 19.28 18.96 -44.56
N ARG A 631 20.19 18.38 -43.76
CA ARG A 631 19.82 17.75 -42.50
C ARG A 631 19.40 18.84 -41.51
N LYS A 632 18.18 18.77 -40.98
CA LYS A 632 17.62 19.64 -39.92
C LYS A 632 18.34 19.48 -38.56
N ILE A 633 19.65 19.20 -38.56
CA ILE A 633 20.47 19.00 -37.35
C ILE A 633 20.85 20.37 -36.73
N TYR A 634 20.69 21.47 -37.46
CA TYR A 634 21.16 22.80 -37.04
C TYR A 634 20.11 23.67 -36.33
N SER A 635 19.28 23.09 -35.48
CA SER A 635 18.65 23.82 -34.37
C SER A 635 19.57 23.94 -33.15
N VAL A 636 20.84 23.51 -33.26
CA VAL A 636 21.86 23.67 -32.20
C VAL A 636 22.22 25.14 -31.95
N LEU A 637 22.06 26.03 -32.95
CA LEU A 637 22.13 27.49 -32.76
C LEU A 637 20.83 28.11 -32.21
N ASN A 638 19.70 27.38 -32.26
CA ASN A 638 18.45 27.74 -31.59
C ASN A 638 18.36 27.17 -30.17
N LEU A 639 19.44 26.60 -29.61
CA LEU A 639 19.47 26.27 -28.18
C LEU A 639 19.34 27.55 -27.34
N PHE A 640 19.90 28.68 -27.78
CA PHE A 640 19.91 29.94 -27.04
C PHE A 640 18.96 31.04 -27.57
N ASN A 641 18.35 30.86 -28.74
CA ASN A 641 17.37 31.79 -29.31
C ASN A 641 16.03 31.07 -29.61
N SER A 642 15.21 30.96 -28.56
CA SER A 642 13.74 30.91 -28.63
C SER A 642 13.17 31.28 -27.26
#